data_AF-A0A927FVP3-F1
#
_entry.id   AF-A0A927FVP3-F1
#
_cell.length_a   1.000
_cell.length_b   1.000
_cell.length_c   1.000
_cell.angle_alpha   90.00
_cell.angle_beta   90.00
_cell.angle_gamma   90.00
#
_symmetry.space_group_name_H-M   'P 1'
#
loop_
_entity.id
_entity.type
_entity.pdbx_description
1 polymer ?
#
loop_
_entity_poly.entity_id
_entity_poly.type
_entity_poly.pdbx_seq_one_letter_code
_entity_poly.pdbx_strand_id
1 'polypeptide(L)'
;MSVALLLGLVLLLGRTGLLASLDDGLQDWRLSMTSRPVSGDTVFVAVDSKSLAEVGTWPWPRSLYGRVLDRLMDAGADEVAFDIDFSSSSTPAEDAAFAAALERAGGFAVLAAFVQDTGADGLMVSRPLPQFTQWADPVLVNVLIDGNAGHARWVPKSASDGSGPMEALAARLGQPTTTLPDLVTIDYSLDLSGIPRFSFTDVLDGHVAPELLAGKKVIVGASAIELRDFFHVPRYGIISGPLVQALAAETVRTGRIIRDFSGLPGLGLVAALALVILALGRPPIRVAGAVLLATALLGELLAVYAYGRWGVLVDTAAMHLGLVGLFALVVADDGYAQLLGRRQAMQRLGFLATHDAQTGLLSRHGFVSAAASGPSEELVVLQLLHMDELRATLGHDVADAVLTQFAHKLSSLNGNGPALVGEQSFAAARPDKGDASGLRLWAEMLSDSMSGVYHVPGHSVYIDVVAGYAAGPFVRSALLVQAETALLRARSERARVRGYIVADQEALERRRRLERDLRDALHNQDLHLAYQPQVDLRSRRLTGAEALVRWQHPELGMISPAEFIPLAEETGLIVDLGAWVLRQACRDAAGWPLPLKVSVNVSPIQFDRMNMEAEAKAALADADLPPHRLELEITEGARMANALAVNATLTALSQLGIALAVDDFGTGYSSLSYFQELPFDTLKIDQQFVRGRDSGQQSAALLAAIVELALRLDKHIVAEGVEDEATAELLAQLGCHTGQGYYFSRPIPPDAFIALMTREAVPAVGHL
;
A
#
# COMPACT_ATOMS: atom_id res chain seq x y z
N MET A 1 -8.60 16.07 25.02
CA MET A 1 -10.06 16.23 25.25
C MET A 1 -10.74 14.89 25.52
N SER A 2 -10.54 13.86 24.68
CA SER A 2 -11.22 12.55 24.80
C SER A 2 -10.91 11.77 26.09
N VAL A 3 -9.67 11.81 26.58
CA VAL A 3 -9.27 11.17 27.85
C VAL A 3 -9.98 11.81 29.06
N ALA A 4 -10.07 13.14 29.11
CA ALA A 4 -10.73 13.84 30.20
C ALA A 4 -12.24 13.56 30.24
N LEU A 5 -12.88 13.46 29.06
CA LEU A 5 -14.27 13.06 28.94
C LEU A 5 -14.50 11.62 29.43
N LEU A 6 -13.61 10.68 29.07
CA LEU A 6 -13.68 9.31 29.56
C LEU A 6 -13.58 9.26 31.10
N LEU A 7 -12.57 9.90 31.68
CA LEU A 7 -12.39 9.92 33.14
C LEU A 7 -13.59 10.57 33.85
N GLY A 8 -14.13 11.66 33.30
CA GLY A 8 -15.34 12.30 33.83
C GLY A 8 -16.58 11.39 33.75
N LEU A 9 -16.74 10.65 32.64
CA LEU A 9 -17.84 9.70 32.48
C LEU A 9 -17.75 8.54 33.48
N VAL A 10 -16.56 7.92 33.62
CA VAL A 10 -16.38 6.79 34.55
C VAL A 10 -16.58 7.25 35.99
N LEU A 11 -16.09 8.44 36.36
CA LEU A 11 -16.33 9.02 37.68
C LEU A 11 -17.83 9.27 37.94
N LEU A 12 -18.55 9.80 36.94
CA LEU A 12 -19.98 10.04 37.04
C LEU A 12 -20.74 8.72 37.25
N LEU A 13 -20.47 7.71 36.41
CA LEU A 13 -21.13 6.39 36.48
C LEU A 13 -20.85 5.67 37.79
N GLY A 14 -19.62 5.78 38.32
CA GLY A 14 -19.27 5.23 39.63
C GLY A 14 -20.03 5.92 40.77
N ARG A 15 -20.27 7.23 40.68
CA ARG A 15 -21.00 7.97 41.74
C ARG A 15 -22.51 7.85 41.67
N THR A 16 -23.09 7.60 40.50
CA THR A 16 -24.55 7.46 40.34
C THR A 16 -25.06 6.07 40.73
N GLY A 17 -24.17 5.14 41.10
CA GLY A 17 -24.54 3.76 41.43
C GLY A 17 -24.92 2.90 40.22
N LEU A 18 -24.77 3.43 38.99
CA LEU A 18 -25.06 2.68 37.76
C LEU A 18 -24.14 1.47 37.55
N LEU A 19 -23.00 1.45 38.22
CA LEU A 19 -22.06 0.34 38.21
C LEU A 19 -22.25 -0.64 39.37
N ALA A 20 -23.16 -0.36 40.31
CA ALA A 20 -23.33 -1.15 41.54
C ALA A 20 -23.62 -2.62 41.25
N SER A 21 -24.49 -2.93 40.28
CA SER A 21 -24.81 -4.32 39.92
C SER A 21 -23.61 -5.09 39.35
N LEU A 22 -22.71 -4.40 38.65
CA LEU A 22 -21.46 -5.00 38.15
C LEU A 22 -20.47 -5.22 39.27
N ASP A 23 -20.35 -4.26 40.19
CA ASP A 23 -19.51 -4.40 41.38
C ASP A 23 -20.02 -5.55 42.28
N ASP A 24 -21.32 -5.62 42.54
CA ASP A 24 -21.96 -6.72 43.30
C ASP A 24 -21.67 -8.08 42.67
N GLY A 25 -21.80 -8.20 41.34
CA GLY A 25 -21.50 -9.44 40.62
C GLY A 25 -20.01 -9.83 40.68
N LEU A 26 -19.10 -8.85 40.55
CA LEU A 26 -17.66 -9.08 40.70
C LEU A 26 -17.31 -9.49 42.13
N GLN A 27 -17.91 -8.85 43.13
CA GLN A 27 -17.74 -9.20 44.53
C GLN A 27 -18.22 -10.64 44.80
N ASP A 28 -19.39 -11.03 44.30
CA ASP A 28 -19.94 -12.39 44.44
C ASP A 28 -19.02 -13.44 43.81
N TRP A 29 -18.45 -13.15 42.64
CA TRP A 29 -17.45 -14.00 42.02
C TRP A 29 -16.21 -14.16 42.90
N ARG A 30 -15.68 -13.07 43.47
CA ARG A 30 -14.52 -13.14 44.38
C ARG A 30 -14.82 -13.94 45.64
N LEU A 31 -16.02 -13.77 46.20
CA LEU A 31 -16.48 -14.54 47.35
C LEU A 31 -16.44 -16.04 47.07
N SER A 32 -16.86 -16.46 45.87
CA SER A 32 -16.83 -17.87 45.46
C SER A 32 -15.42 -18.47 45.40
N MET A 33 -14.38 -17.64 45.24
CA MET A 33 -12.98 -18.08 45.20
C MET A 33 -12.33 -18.18 46.58
N THR A 34 -13.03 -17.78 47.64
CA THR A 34 -12.52 -17.82 49.01
C THR A 34 -13.38 -18.74 49.87
N SER A 35 -12.75 -19.64 50.63
CA SER A 35 -13.44 -20.46 51.62
C SER A 35 -12.72 -20.37 52.95
N ARG A 36 -13.48 -20.18 54.03
CA ARG A 36 -12.97 -20.06 55.40
C ARG A 36 -13.78 -20.95 56.33
N PRO A 37 -13.15 -21.56 57.34
CA PRO A 37 -13.90 -22.30 58.34
C PRO A 37 -14.75 -21.37 59.20
N VAL A 38 -15.94 -21.85 59.61
CA VAL A 38 -16.72 -21.27 60.70
C VAL A 38 -16.06 -21.57 62.06
N SER A 39 -16.48 -20.90 63.13
CA SER A 39 -15.98 -21.17 64.50
C SER A 39 -16.34 -22.58 64.97
N GLY A 40 -17.45 -23.12 64.46
CA GLY A 40 -18.01 -24.41 64.84
C GLY A 40 -18.90 -24.34 66.09
N ASP A 41 -19.19 -23.15 66.61
CA ASP A 41 -19.97 -22.96 67.84
C ASP A 41 -21.48 -22.84 67.60
N THR A 42 -21.90 -22.66 66.35
CA THR A 42 -23.31 -22.57 65.97
C THR A 42 -23.84 -23.89 65.43
N VAL A 43 -25.05 -24.28 65.84
CA VAL A 43 -25.80 -25.44 65.32
C VAL A 43 -27.18 -24.98 64.83
N PHE A 44 -27.63 -25.53 63.72
CA PHE A 44 -28.96 -25.27 63.16
C PHE A 44 -29.91 -26.44 63.39
N VAL A 45 -31.00 -26.19 64.12
CA VAL A 45 -32.12 -27.12 64.27
C VAL A 45 -33.24 -26.70 63.32
N ALA A 46 -33.44 -27.52 62.30
CA ALA A 46 -34.21 -27.22 61.13
C ALA A 46 -35.65 -27.71 61.26
N VAL A 47 -36.61 -26.80 61.20
CA VAL A 47 -38.00 -27.12 60.85
C VAL A 47 -38.00 -27.41 59.34
N ASP A 48 -37.72 -28.66 58.98
CA ASP A 48 -37.55 -29.14 57.62
C ASP A 48 -38.77 -29.97 57.14
N SER A 49 -38.75 -30.37 55.86
CA SER A 49 -39.85 -31.15 55.29
C SER A 49 -40.04 -32.52 55.97
N LYS A 50 -38.99 -33.11 56.54
CA LYS A 50 -39.10 -34.33 57.38
C LYS A 50 -39.92 -34.04 58.63
N SER A 51 -39.57 -32.98 59.35
CA SER A 51 -40.26 -32.59 60.57
C SER A 51 -41.72 -32.22 60.29
N LEU A 52 -42.03 -31.55 59.17
CA LEU A 52 -43.40 -31.29 58.74
C LEU A 52 -44.19 -32.56 58.43
N ALA A 53 -43.55 -33.57 57.82
CA ALA A 53 -44.19 -34.85 57.52
C ALA A 53 -44.50 -35.67 58.78
N GLU A 54 -43.62 -35.61 59.80
CA GLU A 54 -43.76 -36.36 61.05
C GLU A 54 -44.71 -35.67 62.06
N VAL A 55 -44.66 -34.33 62.16
CA VAL A 55 -45.46 -33.56 63.12
C VAL A 55 -46.84 -33.18 62.58
N GLY A 56 -46.91 -32.80 61.29
CA GLY A 56 -48.14 -32.35 60.63
C GLY A 56 -48.18 -30.84 60.34
N THR A 57 -49.40 -30.30 60.22
CA THR A 57 -49.66 -28.95 59.68
C THR A 57 -49.08 -27.82 60.52
N TRP A 58 -48.38 -26.89 59.88
CA TRP A 58 -47.88 -25.65 60.47
C TRP A 58 -49.00 -24.58 60.63
N PRO A 59 -48.98 -23.72 61.67
CA PRO A 59 -48.05 -23.66 62.79
C PRO A 59 -48.29 -24.75 63.85
N TRP A 60 -47.22 -25.27 64.43
CA TRP A 60 -47.29 -26.35 65.40
C TRP A 60 -47.69 -25.91 66.83
N PRO A 61 -48.22 -26.82 67.66
CA PRO A 61 -48.51 -26.57 69.08
C PRO A 61 -47.27 -26.10 69.85
N ARG A 62 -47.44 -25.10 70.73
CA ARG A 62 -46.33 -24.44 71.41
C ARG A 62 -45.58 -25.35 72.40
N SER A 63 -46.24 -26.37 72.93
CA SER A 63 -45.65 -27.41 73.77
C SER A 63 -44.50 -28.17 73.08
N LEU A 64 -44.50 -28.27 71.74
CA LEU A 64 -43.40 -28.90 71.00
C LEU A 64 -42.10 -28.10 71.11
N TYR A 65 -42.16 -26.77 70.98
CA TYR A 65 -40.99 -25.90 71.14
C TYR A 65 -40.46 -25.95 72.57
N GLY A 66 -41.36 -26.03 73.57
CA GLY A 66 -40.98 -26.20 74.97
C GLY A 66 -40.23 -27.50 75.23
N ARG A 67 -40.68 -28.63 74.64
CA ARG A 67 -39.98 -29.91 74.75
C ARG A 67 -38.63 -29.90 74.04
N VAL A 68 -38.53 -29.29 72.86
CA VAL A 68 -37.23 -29.13 72.17
C VAL A 68 -36.28 -28.26 73.01
N LEU A 69 -36.78 -27.19 73.62
CA LEU A 69 -35.98 -26.36 74.53
C LEU A 69 -35.44 -27.18 75.70
N ASP A 70 -36.30 -27.95 76.39
CA ASP A 70 -35.89 -28.84 77.48
C ASP A 70 -34.81 -29.84 77.01
N ARG A 71 -34.97 -30.45 75.83
CA ARG A 71 -33.97 -31.38 75.26
C ARG A 71 -32.62 -30.73 74.96
N LEU A 72 -32.63 -29.50 74.43
CA LEU A 72 -31.41 -28.75 74.12
C LEU A 72 -30.68 -28.32 75.39
N MET A 73 -31.43 -27.93 76.43
CA MET A 73 -30.87 -27.66 77.76
C MET A 73 -30.24 -28.91 78.38
N ASP A 74 -30.95 -30.04 78.36
CA ASP A 74 -30.46 -31.32 78.88
C ASP A 74 -29.21 -31.81 78.13
N ALA A 75 -29.11 -31.52 76.83
CA ALA A 75 -27.94 -31.82 76.00
C ALA A 75 -26.75 -30.88 76.24
N GLY A 76 -26.93 -29.84 77.06
CA GLY A 76 -25.87 -28.90 77.44
C GLY A 76 -25.56 -27.82 76.40
N ALA A 77 -26.51 -27.43 75.55
CA ALA A 77 -26.34 -26.25 74.69
C ALA A 77 -26.07 -24.99 75.53
N ASP A 78 -25.47 -23.96 74.91
CA ASP A 78 -25.06 -22.70 75.58
C ASP A 78 -26.18 -21.63 75.57
N GLU A 79 -26.89 -21.52 74.45
CA GLU A 79 -28.01 -20.59 74.26
C GLU A 79 -28.89 -21.09 73.10
N VAL A 80 -30.21 -20.91 73.19
CA VAL A 80 -31.16 -21.30 72.13
C VAL A 80 -31.89 -20.08 71.59
N ALA A 81 -31.78 -19.85 70.28
CA ALA A 81 -32.54 -18.83 69.58
C ALA A 81 -33.66 -19.46 68.76
N PHE A 82 -34.91 -19.06 69.01
CA PHE A 82 -36.02 -19.45 68.16
C PHE A 82 -36.28 -18.39 67.10
N ASP A 83 -35.94 -18.70 65.86
CA ASP A 83 -36.30 -17.95 64.66
C ASP A 83 -37.68 -18.40 64.15
N ILE A 84 -38.69 -18.16 64.99
CA ILE A 84 -40.09 -18.55 64.79
C ILE A 84 -40.98 -17.42 65.34
N ASP A 85 -42.08 -17.11 64.64
CA ASP A 85 -43.01 -16.07 65.07
C ASP A 85 -43.87 -16.52 66.28
N PHE A 86 -43.67 -15.85 67.41
CA PHE A 86 -44.44 -16.00 68.65
C PHE A 86 -45.26 -14.75 68.98
N SER A 87 -45.55 -13.87 68.02
CA SER A 87 -46.34 -12.65 68.23
C SER A 87 -47.85 -12.90 68.31
N SER A 88 -48.32 -14.02 67.75
CA SER A 88 -49.72 -14.43 67.75
C SER A 88 -49.99 -15.54 68.76
N SER A 89 -51.14 -15.44 69.45
CA SER A 89 -51.63 -16.43 70.40
C SER A 89 -51.98 -17.76 69.73
N SER A 90 -51.61 -18.86 70.39
CA SER A 90 -52.08 -20.21 70.05
C SER A 90 -53.35 -20.50 70.87
N THR A 91 -53.47 -21.69 71.47
CA THR A 91 -54.45 -21.93 72.55
C THR A 91 -53.84 -21.56 73.91
N PRO A 92 -54.64 -21.12 74.90
CA PRO A 92 -54.13 -20.75 76.22
C PRO A 92 -53.31 -21.86 76.91
N ALA A 93 -53.66 -23.13 76.67
CA ALA A 93 -52.93 -24.27 77.23
C ALA A 93 -51.54 -24.45 76.59
N GLU A 94 -51.46 -24.33 75.27
CA GLU A 94 -50.19 -24.42 74.53
C GLU A 94 -49.27 -23.25 74.87
N ASP A 95 -49.80 -22.04 74.87
CA ASP A 95 -49.07 -20.83 75.23
C ASP A 95 -48.55 -20.90 76.68
N ALA A 96 -49.37 -21.36 77.64
CA ALA A 96 -48.92 -21.57 79.02
C ALA A 96 -47.83 -22.66 79.14
N ALA A 97 -47.92 -23.75 78.36
CA ALA A 97 -46.92 -24.81 78.37
C ALA A 97 -45.55 -24.32 77.90
N PHE A 98 -45.51 -23.48 76.85
CA PHE A 98 -44.25 -22.90 76.38
C PHE A 98 -43.72 -21.83 77.33
N ALA A 99 -44.57 -20.97 77.90
CA ALA A 99 -44.16 -20.01 78.92
C ALA A 99 -43.50 -20.69 80.13
N ALA A 100 -44.06 -21.82 80.60
CA ALA A 100 -43.48 -22.61 81.67
C ALA A 100 -42.12 -23.24 81.29
N ALA A 101 -41.91 -23.58 80.02
CA ALA A 101 -40.61 -24.06 79.53
C ALA A 101 -39.57 -22.93 79.49
N LEU A 102 -39.95 -21.73 79.03
CA LEU A 102 -39.08 -20.55 79.05
C LEU A 102 -38.74 -20.11 80.48
N GLU A 103 -39.69 -20.20 81.41
CA GLU A 103 -39.45 -19.93 82.84
C GLU A 103 -38.41 -20.88 83.43
N ARG A 104 -38.50 -22.20 83.13
CA ARG A 104 -37.47 -23.17 83.51
C ARG A 104 -36.11 -22.87 82.89
N ALA A 105 -36.10 -22.37 81.65
CA ALA A 105 -34.90 -22.02 80.92
C ALA A 105 -34.22 -20.75 81.47
N GLY A 106 -34.94 -19.88 82.19
CA GLY A 106 -34.35 -18.80 82.98
C GLY A 106 -33.46 -17.82 82.21
N GLY A 107 -33.84 -17.46 80.98
CA GLY A 107 -33.06 -16.56 80.11
C GLY A 107 -32.10 -17.26 79.14
N PHE A 108 -32.07 -18.59 79.13
CA PHE A 108 -31.31 -19.42 78.18
C PHE A 108 -31.83 -19.34 76.73
N ALA A 109 -33.08 -18.93 76.55
CA ALA A 109 -33.71 -18.81 75.24
C ALA A 109 -33.93 -17.35 74.85
N VAL A 110 -33.76 -17.06 73.55
CA VAL A 110 -34.15 -15.79 72.92
C VAL A 110 -35.15 -16.03 71.82
N LEU A 111 -36.04 -15.06 71.58
CA LEU A 111 -37.17 -15.20 70.66
C LEU A 111 -37.11 -14.15 69.55
N ALA A 112 -37.39 -14.58 68.32
CA ALA A 112 -37.39 -13.70 67.16
C ALA A 112 -38.43 -12.57 67.27
N ALA A 113 -37.97 -11.38 66.89
CA ALA A 113 -38.77 -10.20 66.62
C ALA A 113 -38.37 -9.63 65.25
N PHE A 114 -39.36 -9.13 64.53
CA PHE A 114 -39.20 -8.64 63.16
C PHE A 114 -39.72 -7.21 63.05
N VAL A 115 -39.01 -6.37 62.32
CA VAL A 115 -39.45 -5.01 61.98
C VAL A 115 -39.89 -5.01 60.52
N GLN A 116 -41.12 -4.59 60.25
CA GLN A 116 -41.64 -4.49 58.90
C GLN A 116 -41.98 -3.03 58.58
N ASP A 117 -41.48 -2.54 57.46
CA ASP A 117 -41.88 -1.23 56.94
C ASP A 117 -43.22 -1.41 56.21
N THR A 118 -44.31 -0.93 56.83
CA THR A 118 -45.66 -0.99 56.26
C THR A 118 -46.00 0.22 55.39
N GLY A 119 -45.01 1.09 55.13
CA GLY A 119 -45.16 2.29 54.31
C GLY A 119 -45.98 3.38 55.00
N ALA A 120 -47.31 3.28 54.96
CA ALA A 120 -48.22 4.34 55.38
C ALA A 120 -48.31 4.55 56.91
N ASP A 121 -48.11 3.49 57.71
CA ASP A 121 -48.26 3.49 59.18
C ASP A 121 -46.93 3.44 59.94
N GLY A 122 -45.79 3.60 59.24
CA GLY A 122 -44.45 3.55 59.83
C GLY A 122 -43.91 2.12 60.00
N LEU A 123 -42.92 1.97 60.89
CA LEU A 123 -42.28 0.70 61.21
C LEU A 123 -43.16 -0.11 62.19
N MET A 124 -43.70 -1.23 61.73
CA MET A 124 -44.43 -2.17 62.58
C MET A 124 -43.45 -3.21 63.15
N VAL A 125 -43.39 -3.33 64.48
CA VAL A 125 -42.51 -4.31 65.14
C VAL A 125 -43.35 -5.46 65.68
N SER A 126 -43.12 -6.65 65.14
CA SER A 126 -43.71 -7.90 65.62
C SER A 126 -42.84 -8.45 66.75
N ARG A 127 -43.36 -8.41 67.98
CA ARG A 127 -42.70 -8.94 69.18
C ARG A 127 -43.38 -10.22 69.66
N PRO A 128 -42.64 -11.15 70.30
CA PRO A 128 -43.24 -12.26 71.02
C PRO A 128 -44.28 -11.80 72.05
N LEU A 129 -45.26 -12.65 72.37
CA LEU A 129 -46.29 -12.34 73.37
C LEU A 129 -45.66 -11.91 74.72
N PRO A 130 -46.27 -10.96 75.45
CA PRO A 130 -45.70 -10.44 76.70
C PRO A 130 -45.36 -11.49 77.76
N GLN A 131 -46.14 -12.58 77.83
CA GLN A 131 -45.92 -13.70 78.76
C GLN A 131 -44.65 -14.52 78.43
N PHE A 132 -44.14 -14.43 77.20
CA PHE A 132 -42.87 -15.06 76.81
C PHE A 132 -41.69 -14.10 77.02
N THR A 133 -41.87 -12.82 76.71
CA THR A 133 -40.83 -11.80 76.88
C THR A 133 -40.44 -11.53 78.33
N GLN A 134 -41.20 -12.04 79.30
CA GLN A 134 -40.82 -12.04 80.71
C GLN A 134 -39.62 -12.96 80.99
N TRP A 135 -39.45 -14.01 80.20
CA TRP A 135 -38.49 -15.10 80.45
C TRP A 135 -37.44 -15.25 79.35
N ALA A 136 -37.69 -14.68 78.17
CA ALA A 136 -36.82 -14.75 77.01
C ALA A 136 -36.74 -13.40 76.29
N ASP A 137 -35.52 -12.91 76.06
CA ASP A 137 -35.32 -11.61 75.43
C ASP A 137 -35.73 -11.64 73.94
N PRO A 138 -36.44 -10.61 73.44
CA PRO A 138 -36.71 -10.48 72.01
C PRO A 138 -35.43 -10.04 71.26
N VAL A 139 -35.13 -10.72 70.15
CA VAL A 139 -33.97 -10.45 69.30
C VAL A 139 -34.38 -10.19 67.85
N LEU A 140 -33.74 -9.21 67.22
CA LEU A 140 -34.05 -8.80 65.86
C LEU A 140 -33.47 -9.79 64.84
N VAL A 141 -34.31 -10.32 63.96
CA VAL A 141 -33.93 -11.30 62.93
C VAL A 141 -34.15 -10.80 61.50
N ASN A 142 -34.22 -9.48 61.33
CA ASN A 142 -34.30 -8.85 60.01
C ASN A 142 -33.05 -9.14 59.16
N VAL A 143 -33.30 -9.49 57.90
CA VAL A 143 -32.28 -9.61 56.86
C VAL A 143 -32.57 -8.57 55.79
N LEU A 144 -31.58 -7.75 55.44
CA LEU A 144 -31.72 -6.71 54.43
C LEU A 144 -31.22 -7.23 53.08
N ILE A 145 -32.10 -7.08 52.09
CA ILE A 145 -31.86 -7.44 50.70
C ILE A 145 -31.36 -6.20 49.95
N ASP A 146 -30.34 -6.35 49.11
CA ASP A 146 -29.89 -5.28 48.24
C ASP A 146 -30.97 -4.90 47.20
N GLY A 147 -31.04 -3.61 46.87
CA GLY A 147 -32.07 -3.10 45.95
C GLY A 147 -31.81 -3.45 44.47
N ASN A 148 -30.63 -3.98 44.13
CA ASN A 148 -30.17 -4.12 42.75
C ASN A 148 -30.06 -5.58 42.27
N ALA A 149 -29.50 -6.47 43.09
CA ALA A 149 -29.27 -7.88 42.77
C ALA A 149 -30.27 -8.82 43.49
N GLY A 150 -31.05 -8.31 44.45
CA GLY A 150 -31.96 -9.09 45.27
C GLY A 150 -31.26 -10.02 46.25
N HIS A 151 -29.99 -9.75 46.60
CA HIS A 151 -29.23 -10.59 47.53
C HIS A 151 -29.31 -10.08 48.96
N ALA A 152 -29.52 -10.98 49.92
CA ALA A 152 -29.38 -10.70 51.34
C ALA A 152 -27.90 -10.51 51.68
N ARG A 153 -27.48 -9.28 51.98
CA ARG A 153 -26.06 -8.95 52.24
C ARG A 153 -25.81 -8.40 53.64
N TRP A 154 -26.83 -7.85 54.28
CA TRP A 154 -26.67 -7.15 55.54
C TRP A 154 -27.68 -7.60 56.59
N VAL A 155 -27.23 -7.59 57.84
CA VAL A 155 -28.10 -7.59 59.01
C VAL A 155 -27.92 -6.28 59.76
N PRO A 156 -29.00 -5.67 60.29
CA PRO A 156 -28.86 -4.56 61.21
C PRO A 156 -28.18 -5.03 62.49
N LYS A 157 -27.42 -4.14 63.15
CA LYS A 157 -26.85 -4.41 64.49
C LYS A 157 -27.91 -4.43 65.58
N SER A 158 -28.88 -3.53 65.46
CA SER A 158 -29.98 -3.35 66.41
C SER A 158 -31.09 -2.54 65.75
N ALA A 159 -32.31 -2.64 66.28
CA ALA A 159 -33.41 -1.74 65.98
C ALA A 159 -33.97 -1.12 67.26
N SER A 160 -34.78 -0.07 67.14
CA SER A 160 -35.53 0.50 68.25
C SER A 160 -36.91 0.87 67.77
N ASP A 161 -37.92 0.60 68.58
CA ASP A 161 -39.33 0.92 68.33
C ASP A 161 -39.90 1.90 69.37
N GLY A 162 -39.01 2.62 70.06
CA GLY A 162 -39.38 3.55 71.12
C GLY A 162 -39.56 2.92 72.50
N SER A 163 -39.61 1.58 72.63
CA SER A 163 -39.67 0.87 73.92
C SER A 163 -38.31 0.38 74.45
N GLY A 164 -37.25 0.58 73.67
CA GLY A 164 -35.86 0.22 74.01
C GLY A 164 -35.11 -0.33 72.80
N PRO A 165 -33.76 -0.36 72.84
CA PRO A 165 -32.97 -0.98 71.78
C PRO A 165 -33.14 -2.51 71.82
N MET A 166 -33.38 -3.10 70.66
CA MET A 166 -33.43 -4.54 70.43
C MET A 166 -32.17 -4.96 69.68
N GLU A 167 -31.40 -5.84 70.30
CA GLU A 167 -30.17 -6.38 69.70
C GLU A 167 -30.52 -7.37 68.57
N ALA A 168 -29.71 -7.39 67.51
CA ALA A 168 -29.84 -8.39 66.46
C ALA A 168 -29.38 -9.78 66.90
N LEU A 169 -30.05 -10.82 66.40
CA LEU A 169 -29.71 -12.21 66.71
C LEU A 169 -28.24 -12.51 66.41
N ALA A 170 -27.73 -12.01 65.28
CA ALA A 170 -26.33 -12.12 64.91
C ALA A 170 -25.36 -11.50 65.93
N ALA A 171 -25.72 -10.36 66.54
CA ALA A 171 -24.91 -9.72 67.58
C ALA A 171 -24.99 -10.49 68.91
N ARG A 172 -26.19 -10.93 69.29
CA ARG A 172 -26.42 -11.71 70.52
C ARG A 172 -25.64 -13.02 70.52
N LEU A 173 -25.80 -13.83 69.47
CA LEU A 173 -25.10 -15.11 69.35
C LEU A 173 -23.62 -14.92 69.04
N GLY A 174 -23.27 -13.91 68.23
CA GLY A 174 -21.89 -13.64 67.83
C GLY A 174 -21.01 -13.14 68.97
N GLN A 175 -21.55 -12.43 69.96
CA GLN A 175 -20.83 -11.82 71.08
C GLN A 175 -19.61 -11.01 70.60
N PRO A 176 -19.84 -9.90 69.87
CA PRO A 176 -18.78 -9.14 69.21
C PRO A 176 -17.69 -8.69 70.19
N THR A 177 -16.43 -8.94 69.84
CA THR A 177 -15.26 -8.41 70.58
C THR A 177 -14.91 -6.96 70.20
N THR A 178 -15.58 -6.41 69.19
CA THR A 178 -15.35 -5.06 68.63
C THR A 178 -16.66 -4.34 68.37
N THR A 179 -16.65 -3.01 68.36
CA THR A 179 -17.84 -2.22 68.02
C THR A 179 -18.35 -2.54 66.61
N LEU A 180 -19.59 -3.03 66.52
CA LEU A 180 -20.24 -3.31 65.24
C LEU A 180 -20.75 -2.01 64.57
N PRO A 181 -20.66 -1.91 63.22
CA PRO A 181 -21.36 -0.89 62.43
C PRO A 181 -22.88 -1.09 62.50
N ASP A 182 -23.66 -0.07 62.11
CA ASP A 182 -25.13 -0.13 62.14
C ASP A 182 -25.70 -1.23 61.23
N LEU A 183 -25.03 -1.47 60.10
CA LEU A 183 -25.28 -2.59 59.18
C LEU A 183 -24.04 -3.47 59.12
N VAL A 184 -24.20 -4.74 59.45
CA VAL A 184 -23.13 -5.75 59.39
C VAL A 184 -23.26 -6.50 58.07
N THR A 185 -22.23 -6.42 57.23
CA THR A 185 -22.11 -7.22 56.01
C THR A 185 -21.79 -8.67 56.37
N ILE A 186 -22.59 -9.60 55.84
CA ILE A 186 -22.46 -11.03 56.10
C ILE A 186 -21.26 -11.60 55.31
N ASP A 187 -20.39 -12.36 55.98
CA ASP A 187 -19.24 -13.01 55.38
C ASP A 187 -19.61 -14.36 54.74
N TYR A 188 -20.05 -14.31 53.49
CA TYR A 188 -20.35 -15.51 52.70
C TYR A 188 -19.10 -16.32 52.28
N SER A 189 -17.88 -15.89 52.63
CA SER A 189 -16.68 -16.73 52.48
C SER A 189 -16.60 -17.84 53.55
N LEU A 190 -17.39 -17.75 54.61
CA LEU A 190 -17.53 -18.81 55.62
C LEU A 190 -18.19 -20.05 55.03
N ASP A 191 -17.59 -21.22 55.26
CA ASP A 191 -18.05 -22.52 54.77
C ASP A 191 -19.32 -22.96 55.53
N LEU A 192 -20.45 -22.88 54.82
CA LEU A 192 -21.77 -23.22 55.35
C LEU A 192 -21.86 -24.68 55.80
N SER A 193 -21.08 -25.59 55.21
CA SER A 193 -21.08 -27.01 55.59
C SER A 193 -20.53 -27.27 56.99
N GLY A 194 -19.79 -26.30 57.55
CA GLY A 194 -19.27 -26.37 58.91
C GLY A 194 -20.29 -26.07 60.00
N ILE A 195 -21.52 -25.65 59.66
CA ILE A 195 -22.64 -25.46 60.60
C ILE A 195 -23.48 -26.75 60.61
N PRO A 196 -23.42 -27.57 61.67
CA PRO A 196 -24.19 -28.81 61.74
C PRO A 196 -25.69 -28.52 61.67
N ARG A 197 -26.42 -29.33 60.91
CA ARG A 197 -27.86 -29.24 60.73
C ARG A 197 -28.55 -30.51 61.22
N PHE A 198 -29.54 -30.36 62.10
CA PHE A 198 -30.37 -31.46 62.61
C PHE A 198 -31.85 -31.16 62.39
N SER A 199 -32.66 -32.16 62.07
CA SER A 199 -34.12 -31.99 61.96
C SER A 199 -34.73 -31.72 63.34
N PHE A 200 -35.78 -30.89 63.38
CA PHE A 200 -36.48 -30.54 64.62
C PHE A 200 -36.98 -31.79 65.37
N THR A 201 -37.52 -32.77 64.64
CA THR A 201 -38.00 -34.03 65.23
C THR A 201 -36.89 -34.92 65.78
N ASP A 202 -35.71 -34.92 65.16
CA ASP A 202 -34.57 -35.70 65.68
C ASP A 202 -34.09 -35.16 67.04
N VAL A 203 -34.16 -33.85 67.26
CA VAL A 203 -33.88 -33.25 68.57
C VAL A 203 -35.01 -33.55 69.56
N LEU A 204 -36.27 -33.43 69.13
CA LEU A 204 -37.45 -33.70 69.95
C LEU A 204 -37.46 -35.14 70.51
N ASP A 205 -37.14 -36.10 69.65
CA ASP A 205 -37.14 -37.54 69.96
C ASP A 205 -35.85 -38.00 70.64
N GLY A 206 -34.81 -37.17 70.66
CA GLY A 206 -33.51 -37.48 71.27
C GLY A 206 -32.61 -38.37 70.42
N HIS A 207 -32.77 -38.33 69.09
CA HIS A 207 -31.91 -39.04 68.13
C HIS A 207 -30.57 -38.33 67.87
N VAL A 208 -30.42 -37.08 68.29
CA VAL A 208 -29.16 -36.32 68.18
C VAL A 208 -28.29 -36.59 69.40
N ALA A 209 -27.03 -36.98 69.17
CA ALA A 209 -26.07 -37.23 70.23
C ALA A 209 -25.76 -35.93 71.02
N PRO A 210 -25.83 -35.92 72.37
CA PRO A 210 -25.65 -34.72 73.19
C PRO A 210 -24.31 -34.00 72.95
N GLU A 211 -23.25 -34.74 72.61
CA GLU A 211 -21.92 -34.19 72.36
C GLU A 211 -21.87 -33.24 71.15
N LEU A 212 -22.83 -33.35 70.23
CA LEU A 212 -22.96 -32.47 69.06
C LEU A 212 -23.65 -31.15 69.39
N LEU A 213 -24.34 -31.08 70.54
CA LEU A 213 -25.11 -29.92 71.00
C LEU A 213 -24.45 -29.22 72.20
N ALA A 214 -23.63 -29.96 72.98
CA ALA A 214 -22.96 -29.46 74.16
C ALA A 214 -22.06 -28.23 73.85
N GLY A 215 -22.29 -27.13 74.58
CA GLY A 215 -21.57 -25.87 74.45
C GLY A 215 -21.85 -25.11 73.14
N LYS A 216 -22.84 -25.53 72.35
CA LYS A 216 -23.21 -24.89 71.09
C LYS A 216 -24.33 -23.88 71.28
N LYS A 217 -24.29 -22.83 70.46
CA LYS A 217 -25.39 -21.88 70.27
C LYS A 217 -26.32 -22.44 69.21
N VAL A 218 -27.58 -22.64 69.56
CA VAL A 218 -28.52 -23.36 68.71
C VAL A 218 -29.55 -22.39 68.14
N ILE A 219 -29.69 -22.38 66.82
CA ILE A 219 -30.74 -21.64 66.13
C ILE A 219 -31.81 -22.65 65.71
N VAL A 220 -33.05 -22.46 66.17
CA VAL A 220 -34.21 -23.27 65.80
C VAL A 220 -35.09 -22.44 64.86
N GLY A 221 -35.30 -22.89 63.63
CA GLY A 221 -36.07 -22.09 62.67
C GLY A 221 -36.50 -22.81 61.39
N ALA A 222 -37.27 -22.11 60.58
CA ALA A 222 -37.84 -22.60 59.33
C ALA A 222 -36.76 -22.93 58.28
N SER A 223 -36.90 -24.08 57.61
CA SER A 223 -36.06 -24.46 56.47
C SER A 223 -36.78 -25.25 55.38
N ALA A 224 -38.06 -25.55 55.60
CA ALA A 224 -38.91 -26.22 54.63
C ALA A 224 -39.41 -25.22 53.59
N ILE A 225 -39.46 -25.63 52.32
CA ILE A 225 -39.87 -24.78 51.18
C ILE A 225 -41.28 -24.22 51.39
N GLU A 226 -42.15 -25.01 52.02
CA GLU A 226 -43.53 -24.69 52.37
C GLU A 226 -43.67 -23.46 53.29
N LEU A 227 -42.63 -23.16 54.09
CA LEU A 227 -42.63 -22.06 55.05
C LEU A 227 -42.14 -20.72 54.46
N ARG A 228 -41.63 -20.74 53.22
CA ARG A 228 -41.27 -19.55 52.41
C ARG A 228 -40.28 -18.56 53.06
N ASP A 229 -39.47 -19.02 54.01
CA ASP A 229 -38.44 -18.22 54.65
C ASP A 229 -37.07 -18.48 53.99
N PHE A 230 -36.90 -17.96 52.77
CA PHE A 230 -35.69 -18.14 51.97
C PHE A 230 -35.20 -16.83 51.37
N PHE A 231 -33.88 -16.69 51.34
CA PHE A 231 -33.18 -15.55 50.77
C PHE A 231 -32.22 -16.00 49.70
N HIS A 232 -32.11 -15.19 48.64
CA HIS A 232 -31.01 -15.32 47.70
C HIS A 232 -29.77 -14.68 48.32
N VAL A 233 -28.65 -15.38 48.33
CA VAL A 233 -27.41 -14.95 48.96
C VAL A 233 -26.21 -15.14 48.01
N PRO A 234 -25.16 -14.32 48.16
CA PRO A 234 -23.88 -14.55 47.51
C PRO A 234 -23.35 -15.96 47.79
N ARG A 235 -22.70 -16.57 46.78
CA ARG A 235 -22.07 -17.91 46.80
C ARG A 235 -23.01 -19.11 46.96
N TYR A 236 -23.99 -19.07 47.87
CA TYR A 236 -24.80 -20.24 48.22
C TYR A 236 -26.16 -20.31 47.51
N GLY A 237 -26.50 -19.31 46.69
CA GLY A 237 -27.77 -19.30 45.97
C GLY A 237 -28.93 -19.04 46.93
N ILE A 238 -29.79 -20.02 47.15
CA ILE A 238 -30.96 -19.85 48.03
C ILE A 238 -30.75 -20.61 49.34
N ILE A 239 -30.79 -19.91 50.46
CA ILE A 239 -30.70 -20.50 51.81
C ILE A 239 -31.83 -19.98 52.71
N SER A 240 -32.13 -20.70 53.80
CA SER A 240 -33.20 -20.31 54.73
C SER A 240 -32.80 -19.14 55.63
N GLY A 241 -33.76 -18.31 56.05
CA GLY A 241 -33.55 -17.18 56.97
C GLY A 241 -32.68 -17.51 58.20
N PRO A 242 -32.94 -18.61 58.92
CA PRO A 242 -32.12 -19.01 60.07
C PRO A 242 -30.66 -19.31 59.72
N LEU A 243 -30.37 -19.82 58.51
CA LEU A 243 -29.00 -20.06 58.05
C LEU A 243 -28.30 -18.75 57.68
N VAL A 244 -29.04 -17.76 57.15
CA VAL A 244 -28.51 -16.39 56.97
C VAL A 244 -28.12 -15.81 58.34
N GLN A 245 -28.97 -15.97 59.35
CA GLN A 245 -28.68 -15.52 60.71
C GLN A 245 -27.49 -16.27 61.34
N ALA A 246 -27.37 -17.57 61.09
CA ALA A 246 -26.22 -18.38 61.54
C ALA A 246 -24.90 -17.86 60.93
N LEU A 247 -24.88 -17.61 59.62
CA LEU A 247 -23.71 -17.03 58.95
C LEU A 247 -23.39 -15.62 59.46
N ALA A 248 -24.42 -14.81 59.75
CA ALA A 248 -24.23 -13.48 60.32
C ALA A 248 -23.65 -13.54 61.75
N ALA A 249 -24.12 -14.47 62.59
CA ALA A 249 -23.57 -14.71 63.92
C ALA A 249 -22.09 -15.16 63.86
N GLU A 250 -21.75 -16.08 62.96
CA GLU A 250 -20.36 -16.50 62.72
C GLU A 250 -19.50 -15.35 62.19
N THR A 251 -20.05 -14.48 61.34
CA THR A 251 -19.37 -13.27 60.85
C THR A 251 -19.01 -12.34 62.01
N VAL A 252 -19.95 -12.10 62.93
CA VAL A 252 -19.75 -11.26 64.11
C VAL A 252 -18.72 -11.90 65.05
N ARG A 253 -18.84 -13.21 65.31
CA ARG A 253 -17.98 -13.96 66.23
C ARG A 253 -16.52 -14.01 65.79
N THR A 254 -16.28 -14.19 64.49
CA THR A 254 -14.91 -14.20 63.95
C THR A 254 -14.23 -12.83 64.00
N GLY A 255 -14.96 -11.75 64.32
CA GLY A 255 -14.45 -10.39 64.45
C GLY A 255 -14.01 -9.76 63.13
N ARG A 256 -14.25 -10.44 61.99
CA ARG A 256 -13.88 -9.97 60.66
C ARG A 256 -15.01 -9.16 60.05
N ILE A 257 -15.16 -7.92 60.52
CA ILE A 257 -16.14 -6.99 59.96
C ILE A 257 -15.68 -6.56 58.57
N ILE A 258 -16.44 -6.98 57.55
CA ILE A 258 -16.15 -6.65 56.16
C ILE A 258 -16.31 -5.14 55.96
N ARG A 259 -15.26 -4.50 55.43
CA ARG A 259 -15.24 -3.06 55.14
C ARG A 259 -15.38 -2.83 53.65
N ASP A 260 -16.21 -1.88 53.28
CA ASP A 260 -16.29 -1.39 51.92
C ASP A 260 -15.23 -0.30 51.68
N PHE A 261 -14.44 -0.46 50.62
CA PHE A 261 -13.44 0.49 50.15
C PHE A 261 -13.73 0.90 48.69
N SER A 262 -14.98 1.24 48.43
CA SER A 262 -15.52 1.72 47.16
C SER A 262 -15.14 3.19 46.85
N GLY A 263 -14.80 3.48 45.58
CA GLY A 263 -14.80 4.85 45.05
C GLY A 263 -13.53 5.36 44.34
N LEU A 264 -12.36 5.36 44.97
CA LEU A 264 -11.18 6.13 44.49
C LEU A 264 -10.00 5.34 43.89
N PRO A 265 -9.64 4.12 44.36
CA PRO A 265 -8.39 3.47 43.95
C PRO A 265 -8.35 3.12 42.46
N GLY A 266 -9.44 2.56 41.95
CA GLY A 266 -9.55 2.14 40.55
C GLY A 266 -9.50 3.31 39.56
N LEU A 267 -10.13 4.43 39.90
CA LEU A 267 -10.12 5.65 39.08
C LEU A 267 -8.73 6.30 39.03
N GLY A 268 -8.01 6.33 40.16
CA GLY A 268 -6.63 6.83 40.20
C GLY A 268 -5.70 6.03 39.29
N LEU A 269 -5.85 4.70 39.25
CA LEU A 269 -5.09 3.82 38.37
C LEU A 269 -5.38 4.06 36.89
N VAL A 270 -6.67 4.19 36.52
CA VAL A 270 -7.07 4.52 35.14
C VAL A 270 -6.51 5.89 34.73
N ALA A 271 -6.58 6.90 35.61
CA ALA A 271 -6.02 8.22 35.34
C ALA A 271 -4.50 8.20 35.13
N ALA A 272 -3.76 7.47 35.97
CA ALA A 272 -2.32 7.31 35.84
C ALA A 272 -1.93 6.62 34.52
N LEU A 273 -2.63 5.55 34.14
CA LEU A 273 -2.42 4.87 32.87
C LEU A 273 -2.75 5.77 31.67
N ALA A 274 -3.82 6.57 31.78
CA ALA A 274 -4.16 7.53 30.75
C ALA A 274 -3.04 8.56 30.55
N LEU A 275 -2.43 9.06 31.63
CA LEU A 275 -1.28 9.97 31.56
C LEU A 275 -0.06 9.31 30.92
N VAL A 276 0.22 8.04 31.24
CA VAL A 276 1.31 7.27 30.61
C VAL A 276 1.08 7.09 29.11
N ILE A 277 -0.14 6.72 28.70
CA ILE A 277 -0.50 6.59 27.28
C ILE A 277 -0.32 7.92 26.55
N LEU A 278 -0.76 9.03 27.17
CA LEU A 278 -0.56 10.37 26.61
C LEU A 278 0.92 10.76 26.53
N ALA A 279 1.73 10.42 27.53
CA ALA A 279 3.16 10.73 27.56
C ALA A 279 3.97 9.92 26.53
N LEU A 280 3.58 8.67 26.30
CA LEU A 280 4.18 7.80 25.27
C LEU A 280 3.71 8.14 23.85
N GLY A 281 2.68 8.99 23.71
CA GLY A 281 2.10 9.41 22.44
C GLY A 281 1.27 8.32 21.78
N ARG A 282 1.93 7.36 21.11
CA ARG A 282 1.28 6.30 20.32
C ARG A 282 1.87 4.92 20.61
N PRO A 283 1.51 4.31 21.74
CA PRO A 283 1.94 2.93 22.00
C PRO A 283 1.32 1.99 20.97
N PRO A 284 2.03 0.93 20.55
CA PRO A 284 1.47 -0.09 19.67
C PRO A 284 0.22 -0.72 20.30
N ILE A 285 -0.86 -0.91 19.54
CA ILE A 285 -2.15 -1.46 20.05
C ILE A 285 -1.92 -2.74 20.86
N ARG A 286 -1.03 -3.63 20.38
CA ARG A 286 -0.73 -4.91 21.07
C ARG A 286 -0.11 -4.69 22.45
N VAL A 287 0.79 -3.71 22.58
CA VAL A 287 1.46 -3.37 23.84
C VAL A 287 0.48 -2.70 24.79
N ALA A 288 -0.27 -1.70 24.31
CA ALA A 288 -1.30 -1.03 25.10
C ALA A 288 -2.37 -2.02 25.60
N GLY A 289 -2.87 -2.88 24.70
CA GLY A 289 -3.85 -3.91 25.04
C GLY A 289 -3.31 -4.90 26.08
N ALA A 290 -2.06 -5.37 25.94
CA ALA A 290 -1.44 -6.26 26.91
C ALA A 290 -1.29 -5.61 28.30
N VAL A 291 -0.84 -4.35 28.36
CA VAL A 291 -0.69 -3.61 29.62
C VAL A 291 -2.04 -3.38 30.29
N LEU A 292 -3.06 -2.95 29.54
CA LEU A 292 -4.39 -2.70 30.08
C LEU A 292 -5.06 -4.00 30.57
N LEU A 293 -4.91 -5.10 29.83
CA LEU A 293 -5.41 -6.41 30.24
C LEU A 293 -4.69 -6.93 31.49
N ALA A 294 -3.36 -6.84 31.52
CA ALA A 294 -2.56 -7.22 32.69
C ALA A 294 -2.96 -6.40 33.93
N THR A 295 -3.25 -5.10 33.75
CA THR A 295 -3.74 -4.24 34.83
C THR A 295 -5.10 -4.68 35.34
N ALA A 296 -6.05 -5.00 34.45
CA ALA A 296 -7.37 -5.49 34.83
C ALA A 296 -7.27 -6.78 35.66
N LEU A 297 -6.51 -7.76 35.17
CA LEU A 297 -6.30 -9.05 35.84
C LEU A 297 -5.60 -8.89 37.20
N LEU A 298 -4.57 -8.05 37.27
CA LEU A 298 -3.86 -7.78 38.52
C LEU A 298 -4.76 -7.05 39.53
N GLY A 299 -5.59 -6.12 39.08
CA GLY A 299 -6.56 -5.42 39.93
C GLY A 299 -7.55 -6.39 40.56
N GLU A 300 -8.09 -7.33 39.80
CA GLU A 300 -8.98 -8.39 40.32
C GLU A 300 -8.26 -9.31 41.31
N LEU A 301 -7.05 -9.75 40.98
CA LEU A 301 -6.26 -10.60 41.88
C LEU A 301 -5.94 -9.91 43.20
N LEU A 302 -5.60 -8.61 43.16
CA LEU A 302 -5.39 -7.80 44.35
C LEU A 302 -6.67 -7.59 45.15
N ALA A 303 -7.83 -7.44 44.49
CA ALA A 303 -9.12 -7.35 45.17
C ALA A 303 -9.50 -8.66 45.88
N VAL A 304 -9.29 -9.82 45.24
CA VAL A 304 -9.45 -11.14 45.86
C VAL A 304 -8.54 -11.29 47.07
N TYR A 305 -7.27 -10.90 46.93
CA TYR A 305 -6.29 -10.98 48.02
C TYR A 305 -6.65 -10.05 49.19
N ALA A 306 -7.02 -8.80 48.90
CA ALA A 306 -7.44 -7.82 49.91
C ALA A 306 -8.68 -8.29 50.66
N TYR A 307 -9.66 -8.85 49.94
CA TYR A 307 -10.81 -9.48 50.53
C TYR A 307 -10.37 -10.64 51.42
N GLY A 308 -9.75 -11.69 50.89
CA GLY A 308 -9.37 -12.90 51.63
C GLY A 308 -8.51 -12.64 52.88
N ARG A 309 -7.56 -11.70 52.78
CA ARG A 309 -6.59 -11.41 53.85
C ARG A 309 -7.08 -10.42 54.90
N TRP A 310 -7.84 -9.39 54.49
CA TRP A 310 -8.21 -8.25 55.34
C TRP A 310 -9.71 -8.01 55.47
N GLY A 311 -10.55 -8.73 54.72
CA GLY A 311 -12.00 -8.50 54.71
C GLY A 311 -12.39 -7.16 54.08
N VAL A 312 -11.64 -6.71 53.07
CA VAL A 312 -11.91 -5.45 52.37
C VAL A 312 -12.56 -5.74 51.02
N LEU A 313 -13.75 -5.22 50.80
CA LEU A 313 -14.40 -5.19 49.49
C LEU A 313 -13.90 -3.99 48.70
N VAL A 314 -13.62 -4.19 47.41
CA VAL A 314 -13.09 -3.16 46.51
C VAL A 314 -13.93 -3.12 45.26
N ASP A 315 -14.50 -1.96 44.96
CA ASP A 315 -15.20 -1.74 43.69
C ASP A 315 -14.20 -1.53 42.56
N THR A 316 -14.48 -2.21 41.46
CA THR A 316 -13.56 -2.33 40.31
C THR A 316 -14.27 -2.19 38.98
N ALA A 317 -15.60 -2.17 38.92
CA ALA A 317 -16.34 -1.99 37.67
C ALA A 317 -15.95 -0.68 36.99
N ALA A 318 -15.79 0.40 37.76
CA ALA A 318 -15.29 1.68 37.26
C ALA A 318 -13.87 1.57 36.67
N MET A 319 -12.98 0.82 37.30
CA MET A 319 -11.64 0.56 36.78
C MET A 319 -11.73 -0.17 35.43
N HIS A 320 -12.48 -1.27 35.36
CA HIS A 320 -12.65 -2.06 34.14
C HIS A 320 -13.22 -1.24 32.99
N LEU A 321 -14.27 -0.46 33.26
CA LEU A 321 -14.87 0.43 32.27
C LEU A 321 -13.86 1.48 31.76
N GLY A 322 -13.07 2.05 32.68
CA GLY A 322 -12.00 2.98 32.32
C GLY A 322 -10.91 2.35 31.47
N LEU A 323 -10.46 1.14 31.79
CA LEU A 323 -9.45 0.41 31.01
C LEU A 323 -9.96 0.07 29.60
N VAL A 324 -11.21 -0.39 29.47
CA VAL A 324 -11.86 -0.62 28.18
C VAL A 324 -11.98 0.67 27.37
N GLY A 325 -12.37 1.77 28.01
CA GLY A 325 -12.44 3.08 27.37
C GLY A 325 -11.08 3.57 26.88
N LEU A 326 -10.01 3.38 27.66
CA LEU A 326 -8.64 3.72 27.24
C LEU A 326 -8.20 2.88 26.05
N PHE A 327 -8.51 1.58 26.04
CA PHE A 327 -8.21 0.72 24.91
C PHE A 327 -8.94 1.18 23.64
N ALA A 328 -10.23 1.53 23.75
CA ALA A 328 -11.02 2.06 22.64
C ALA A 328 -10.42 3.37 22.08
N LEU A 329 -9.90 4.26 22.94
CA LEU A 329 -9.22 5.48 22.51
C LEU A 329 -7.92 5.18 21.76
N VAL A 330 -7.13 4.20 22.21
CA VAL A 330 -5.90 3.78 21.50
C VAL A 330 -6.22 3.20 20.13
N VAL A 331 -7.25 2.36 20.02
CA VAL A 331 -7.71 1.80 18.74
C VAL A 331 -8.21 2.90 17.80
N ALA A 332 -8.95 3.88 18.32
CA ALA A 332 -9.46 4.99 17.53
C ALA A 332 -8.34 5.90 16.99
N ASP A 333 -7.32 6.21 17.80
CA ASP A 333 -6.18 7.04 17.34
C ASP A 333 -5.36 6.34 16.24
N ASP A 334 -5.09 5.04 16.40
CA ASP A 334 -4.37 4.25 15.39
C ASP A 334 -5.18 4.15 14.08
N GLY A 335 -6.47 3.85 14.18
CA GLY A 335 -7.37 3.80 13.01
C GLY A 335 -7.45 5.14 12.28
N TYR A 336 -7.51 6.25 13.01
CA TYR A 336 -7.52 7.59 12.42
C TYR A 336 -6.19 7.92 11.71
N ALA A 337 -5.05 7.56 12.32
CA ALA A 337 -3.73 7.75 11.72
C ALA A 337 -3.57 6.94 10.41
N GLN A 338 -4.01 5.68 10.39
CA GLN A 338 -4.00 4.84 9.18
C GLN A 338 -4.86 5.44 8.06
N LEU A 339 -6.05 5.95 8.39
CA LEU A 339 -6.95 6.59 7.41
C LEU A 339 -6.33 7.85 6.81
N LEU A 340 -5.69 8.69 7.62
CA LEU A 340 -4.98 9.88 7.15
C LEU A 340 -3.82 9.51 6.21
N GLY A 341 -3.00 8.53 6.60
CA GLY A 341 -1.90 8.03 5.77
C GLY A 341 -2.40 7.49 4.43
N ARG A 342 -3.50 6.73 4.43
CA ARG A 342 -4.12 6.20 3.21
C ARG A 342 -4.65 7.33 2.30
N ARG A 343 -5.27 8.37 2.87
CA ARG A 343 -5.74 9.53 2.08
C ARG A 343 -4.58 10.28 1.42
N GLN A 344 -3.50 10.53 2.15
CA GLN A 344 -2.30 11.18 1.58
C GLN A 344 -1.68 10.33 0.46
N ALA A 345 -1.60 9.01 0.65
CA ALA A 345 -1.11 8.09 -0.37
C ALA A 345 -2.00 8.10 -1.63
N MET A 346 -3.33 8.11 -1.46
CA MET A 346 -4.26 8.21 -2.61
C MET A 346 -4.14 9.55 -3.34
N GLN A 347 -4.00 10.66 -2.63
CA GLN A 347 -3.79 11.97 -3.26
C GLN A 347 -2.49 12.00 -4.08
N ARG A 348 -1.41 11.42 -3.54
CA ARG A 348 -0.13 11.32 -4.23
C ARG A 348 -0.20 10.40 -5.46
N LEU A 349 -0.91 9.28 -5.37
CA LEU A 349 -1.16 8.40 -6.51
C LEU A 349 -2.03 9.06 -7.58
N GLY A 350 -3.06 9.82 -7.18
CA GLY A 350 -3.89 10.58 -8.13
C GLY A 350 -3.09 11.64 -8.89
N PHE A 351 -2.18 12.34 -8.20
CA PHE A 351 -1.26 13.28 -8.83
C PHE A 351 -0.30 12.57 -9.80
N LEU A 352 0.37 11.50 -9.38
CA LEU A 352 1.29 10.73 -10.23
C LEU A 352 0.61 10.01 -11.42
N ALA A 353 -0.68 9.70 -11.32
CA ALA A 353 -1.44 9.12 -12.44
C ALA A 353 -1.66 10.13 -13.58
N THR A 354 -1.69 11.43 -13.26
CA THR A 354 -2.06 12.51 -14.19
C THR A 354 -0.92 13.49 -14.48
N HIS A 355 0.18 13.43 -13.72
CA HIS A 355 1.31 14.34 -13.84
C HIS A 355 2.62 13.54 -13.97
N ASP A 356 3.56 14.11 -14.71
CA ASP A 356 4.93 13.62 -14.79
C ASP A 356 5.72 14.02 -13.52
N ALA A 357 6.46 13.07 -12.95
CA ALA A 357 7.13 13.26 -11.66
C ALA A 357 8.37 14.17 -11.74
N GLN A 358 8.99 14.28 -12.92
CA GLN A 358 10.22 15.03 -13.14
C GLN A 358 9.95 16.51 -13.45
N THR A 359 8.95 16.77 -14.29
CA THR A 359 8.62 18.11 -14.78
C THR A 359 7.46 18.77 -14.03
N GLY A 360 6.64 17.97 -13.33
CA GLY A 360 5.41 18.43 -12.68
C GLY A 360 4.29 18.81 -13.64
N LEU A 361 4.47 18.64 -14.95
CA LEU A 361 3.45 18.87 -15.97
C LEU A 361 2.45 17.71 -16.00
N LEU A 362 1.38 17.85 -16.78
CA LEU A 362 0.49 16.72 -17.05
C LEU A 362 1.27 15.59 -17.74
N SER A 363 0.98 14.35 -17.36
CA SER A 363 1.40 13.19 -18.13
C SER A 363 0.58 13.11 -19.42
N ARG A 364 1.00 12.28 -20.39
CA ARG A 364 0.18 11.97 -21.58
C ARG A 364 -1.26 11.63 -21.22
N HIS A 365 -1.46 10.81 -20.19
CA HIS A 365 -2.79 10.44 -19.71
C HIS A 365 -3.53 11.65 -19.11
N GLY A 366 -2.89 12.42 -18.25
CA GLY A 366 -3.45 13.65 -17.70
C GLY A 366 -3.92 14.62 -18.79
N PHE A 367 -3.08 14.83 -19.81
CA PHE A 367 -3.37 15.71 -20.93
C PHE A 367 -4.59 15.28 -21.72
N VAL A 368 -4.68 13.99 -22.08
CA VAL A 368 -5.81 13.42 -22.82
C VAL A 368 -7.10 13.44 -21.99
N SER A 369 -7.00 13.19 -20.69
CA SER A 369 -8.15 13.13 -19.76
C SER A 369 -8.69 14.50 -19.34
N ALA A 370 -7.89 15.56 -19.46
CA ALA A 370 -8.32 16.91 -19.14
C ALA A 370 -9.49 17.33 -20.05
N ALA A 371 -10.50 17.99 -19.50
CA ALA A 371 -11.69 18.37 -20.25
C ALA A 371 -11.35 19.19 -21.51
N ALA A 372 -12.05 18.92 -22.61
CA ALA A 372 -11.88 19.67 -23.85
C ALA A 372 -12.41 21.10 -23.68
N SER A 373 -11.71 22.09 -24.22
CA SER A 373 -12.10 23.51 -24.13
C SER A 373 -13.23 23.90 -25.13
N GLY A 374 -13.96 22.91 -25.68
CA GLY A 374 -15.13 23.09 -26.54
C GLY A 374 -15.19 22.11 -27.74
N PRO A 375 -15.99 22.41 -28.78
CA PRO A 375 -16.31 21.47 -29.87
C PRO A 375 -15.20 21.21 -30.90
N SER A 376 -14.12 22.00 -30.86
CA SER A 376 -12.91 21.83 -31.67
C SER A 376 -11.71 22.24 -30.81
N GLU A 377 -10.66 21.44 -30.84
CA GLU A 377 -9.40 21.71 -30.14
C GLU A 377 -8.26 21.90 -31.11
N GLU A 378 -7.24 22.63 -30.65
CA GLU A 378 -6.03 22.95 -31.38
C GLU A 378 -4.84 22.61 -30.50
N LEU A 379 -3.99 21.70 -30.96
CA LEU A 379 -2.84 21.19 -30.21
C LEU A 379 -1.54 21.44 -30.97
N VAL A 380 -0.48 21.72 -30.22
CA VAL A 380 0.90 21.74 -30.69
C VAL A 380 1.69 20.74 -29.87
N VAL A 381 2.53 19.95 -30.55
CA VAL A 381 3.54 19.08 -29.94
C VAL A 381 4.91 19.62 -30.32
N LEU A 382 5.70 19.93 -29.30
CA LEU A 382 7.06 20.45 -29.39
C LEU A 382 8.04 19.31 -29.06
N GLN A 383 9.14 19.21 -29.80
CA GLN A 383 10.20 18.25 -29.49
C GLN A 383 11.55 18.95 -29.46
N LEU A 384 12.30 18.71 -28.38
CA LEU A 384 13.67 19.14 -28.23
C LEU A 384 14.56 18.24 -29.11
N LEU A 385 15.43 18.84 -29.92
CA LEU A 385 16.40 18.12 -30.74
C LEU A 385 17.71 17.85 -29.98
N HIS A 386 18.46 16.83 -30.42
CA HIS A 386 19.79 16.47 -29.93
C HIS A 386 19.88 16.17 -28.43
N MET A 387 18.78 15.82 -27.77
CA MET A 387 18.79 15.47 -26.33
C MET A 387 19.57 14.18 -26.05
N ASP A 388 19.59 13.21 -26.98
CA ASP A 388 20.37 11.99 -26.82
C ASP A 388 21.88 12.27 -26.85
N GLU A 389 22.31 13.13 -27.78
CA GLU A 389 23.69 13.62 -27.86
C GLU A 389 24.07 14.40 -26.60
N LEU A 390 23.15 15.21 -26.09
CA LEU A 390 23.32 15.94 -24.84
C LEU A 390 23.50 14.98 -23.64
N ARG A 391 22.65 13.93 -23.54
CA ARG A 391 22.76 12.90 -22.50
C ARG A 391 24.09 12.16 -22.58
N ALA A 392 24.54 11.81 -23.78
CA ALA A 392 25.81 11.13 -24.01
C ALA A 392 27.03 12.00 -23.66
N THR A 393 26.95 13.31 -23.92
CA THR A 393 28.08 14.23 -23.77
C THR A 393 28.19 14.84 -22.37
N LEU A 394 27.06 15.27 -21.80
CA LEU A 394 27.00 16.05 -20.55
C LEU A 394 26.28 15.32 -19.40
N GLY A 395 25.75 14.11 -19.65
CA GLY A 395 25.11 13.26 -18.65
C GLY A 395 23.60 13.50 -18.47
N HIS A 396 22.95 12.55 -17.80
CA HIS A 396 21.51 12.56 -17.57
C HIS A 396 21.03 13.75 -16.73
N ASP A 397 21.77 14.13 -15.68
CA ASP A 397 21.36 15.23 -14.79
C ASP A 397 21.24 16.58 -15.52
N VAL A 398 22.14 16.84 -16.48
CA VAL A 398 22.13 18.06 -17.29
C VAL A 398 20.94 18.05 -18.25
N ALA A 399 20.69 16.93 -18.93
CA ALA A 399 19.54 16.77 -19.81
C ALA A 399 18.20 16.89 -19.07
N ASP A 400 18.12 16.32 -17.87
CA ASP A 400 16.94 16.38 -17.02
C ASP A 400 16.69 17.81 -16.50
N ALA A 401 17.73 18.56 -16.16
CA ALA A 401 17.63 19.98 -15.83
C ALA A 401 17.12 20.82 -17.02
N VAL A 402 17.55 20.50 -18.25
CA VAL A 402 17.02 21.15 -19.47
C VAL A 402 15.52 20.86 -19.62
N LEU A 403 15.09 19.60 -19.45
CA LEU A 403 13.67 19.23 -19.53
C LEU A 403 12.82 19.96 -18.48
N THR A 404 13.28 20.06 -17.23
CA THR A 404 12.58 20.80 -16.17
C THR A 404 12.49 22.30 -16.49
N GLN A 405 13.57 22.90 -17.00
CA GLN A 405 13.56 24.32 -17.40
C GLN A 405 12.65 24.58 -18.62
N PHE A 406 12.65 23.66 -19.59
CA PHE A 406 11.74 23.66 -20.73
C PHE A 406 10.28 23.60 -20.27
N ALA A 407 9.96 22.69 -19.36
CA ALA A 407 8.64 22.56 -18.78
C ALA A 407 8.15 23.85 -18.11
N HIS A 408 9.00 24.49 -17.30
CA HIS A 408 8.67 25.77 -16.66
C HIS A 408 8.43 26.89 -17.69
N LYS A 409 9.29 26.98 -18.71
CA LYS A 409 9.17 27.98 -19.77
C LYS A 409 7.86 27.79 -20.55
N LEU A 410 7.53 26.55 -20.92
CA LEU A 410 6.29 26.24 -21.63
C LEU A 410 5.04 26.55 -20.79
N SER A 411 5.04 26.22 -19.50
CA SER A 411 3.95 26.58 -18.59
C SER A 411 3.76 28.09 -18.44
N SER A 412 4.84 28.87 -18.48
CA SER A 412 4.73 30.34 -18.45
C SER A 412 4.06 30.92 -19.70
N LEU A 413 4.19 30.25 -20.85
CA LEU A 413 3.63 30.67 -22.13
C LEU A 413 2.20 30.15 -22.36
N ASN A 414 1.88 28.94 -21.90
CA ASN A 414 0.60 28.27 -22.14
C ASN A 414 -0.35 28.21 -20.93
N GLY A 415 0.10 28.64 -19.75
CA GLY A 415 -0.63 28.49 -18.49
C GLY A 415 -0.56 27.05 -17.93
N ASN A 416 -1.56 26.65 -17.14
CA ASN A 416 -1.54 25.41 -16.35
C ASN A 416 -1.94 24.13 -17.13
N GLY A 417 -1.78 24.11 -18.45
CA GLY A 417 -2.25 23.02 -19.33
C GLY A 417 -1.24 22.21 -20.15
N PRO A 418 0.09 22.50 -20.21
CA PRO A 418 1.00 21.70 -21.02
C PRO A 418 1.31 20.34 -20.37
N ALA A 419 1.79 19.42 -21.19
CA ALA A 419 2.05 18.04 -20.81
C ALA A 419 3.38 17.53 -21.36
N LEU A 420 4.01 16.62 -20.64
CA LEU A 420 5.07 15.77 -21.17
C LEU A 420 4.41 14.52 -21.78
N VAL A 421 4.49 14.37 -23.10
CA VAL A 421 3.79 13.32 -23.87
C VAL A 421 4.72 12.22 -24.41
N GLY A 422 6.03 12.46 -24.36
CA GLY A 422 7.12 11.51 -24.62
C GLY A 422 8.39 11.97 -23.89
N GLU A 423 9.51 11.26 -24.04
CA GLU A 423 10.74 11.52 -23.25
C GLU A 423 11.34 12.92 -23.46
N GLN A 424 11.12 13.51 -24.64
CA GLN A 424 11.60 14.84 -25.03
C GLN A 424 10.54 15.64 -25.78
N SER A 425 9.27 15.26 -25.62
CA SER A 425 8.15 15.79 -26.39
C SER A 425 7.09 16.36 -25.45
N PHE A 426 6.72 17.61 -25.69
CA PHE A 426 5.78 18.36 -24.88
C PHE A 426 4.56 18.75 -25.70
N ALA A 427 3.37 18.61 -25.15
CA ALA A 427 2.13 19.03 -25.80
C ALA A 427 1.54 20.26 -25.11
N ALA A 428 0.95 21.13 -25.92
CA ALA A 428 0.25 22.33 -25.47
C ALA A 428 -1.07 22.46 -26.24
N ALA A 429 -2.18 22.64 -25.52
CA ALA A 429 -3.46 23.00 -26.12
C ALA A 429 -3.59 24.52 -26.18
N ARG A 430 -4.05 25.06 -27.32
CA ARG A 430 -4.18 26.51 -27.51
C ARG A 430 -5.27 27.10 -26.58
N PRO A 431 -4.98 28.16 -25.81
CA PRO A 431 -5.96 28.74 -24.87
C PRO A 431 -7.11 29.50 -25.54
N ASP A 432 -6.88 30.13 -26.70
CA ASP A 432 -7.82 31.02 -27.39
C ASP A 432 -8.08 30.55 -28.83
N LYS A 433 -9.35 30.58 -29.29
CA LYS A 433 -9.77 29.99 -30.58
C LYS A 433 -9.59 31.00 -31.71
N GLY A 434 -8.73 30.68 -32.68
CA GLY A 434 -8.51 31.48 -33.89
C GLY A 434 -8.86 30.72 -35.17
N ASP A 435 -8.50 31.28 -36.33
CA ASP A 435 -8.50 30.53 -37.59
C ASP A 435 -7.31 29.55 -37.65
N ALA A 436 -7.32 28.63 -38.62
CA ALA A 436 -6.24 27.65 -38.81
C ALA A 436 -4.87 28.31 -39.08
N SER A 437 -4.87 29.52 -39.66
CA SER A 437 -3.68 30.36 -39.87
C SER A 437 -3.06 30.77 -38.53
N GLY A 438 -3.89 31.06 -37.53
CA GLY A 438 -3.48 31.41 -36.18
C GLY A 438 -2.83 30.25 -35.42
N LEU A 439 -3.21 29.00 -35.70
CA LEU A 439 -2.58 27.83 -35.05
C LEU A 439 -1.15 27.64 -35.54
N ARG A 440 -0.92 27.78 -36.84
CA ARG A 440 0.42 27.76 -37.41
C ARG A 440 1.32 28.83 -36.79
N LEU A 441 0.83 30.07 -36.75
CA LEU A 441 1.58 31.19 -36.17
C LEU A 441 1.89 30.96 -34.68
N TRP A 442 0.94 30.37 -33.94
CA TRP A 442 1.14 30.02 -32.54
C TRP A 442 2.19 28.91 -32.38
N ALA A 443 2.17 27.88 -33.23
CA ALA A 443 3.17 26.82 -33.24
C ALA A 443 4.58 27.33 -33.59
N GLU A 444 4.68 28.26 -34.56
CA GLU A 444 5.92 28.98 -34.91
C GLU A 444 6.43 29.78 -33.70
N MET A 445 5.58 30.63 -33.11
CA MET A 445 5.91 31.41 -31.91
C MET A 445 6.36 30.53 -30.73
N LEU A 446 5.69 29.40 -30.49
CA LEU A 446 6.11 28.45 -29.45
C LEU A 446 7.46 27.83 -29.79
N SER A 447 7.65 27.33 -31.02
CA SER A 447 8.94 26.78 -31.44
C SER A 447 10.08 27.77 -31.22
N ASP A 448 9.90 29.06 -31.55
CA ASP A 448 10.99 30.03 -31.45
C ASP A 448 11.13 30.79 -30.14
N SER A 449 10.07 30.86 -29.35
CA SER A 449 10.19 31.17 -27.93
C SER A 449 10.89 30.05 -27.16
N MET A 450 10.72 28.78 -27.55
CA MET A 450 11.29 27.64 -26.85
C MET A 450 12.68 27.25 -27.33
N SER A 451 13.06 27.60 -28.57
CA SER A 451 14.43 27.44 -29.06
C SER A 451 15.38 28.46 -28.42
N GLY A 452 16.64 28.08 -28.18
CA GLY A 452 17.66 28.99 -27.65
C GLY A 452 18.55 28.37 -26.59
N VAL A 453 19.31 29.23 -25.89
CA VAL A 453 20.25 28.80 -24.84
C VAL A 453 19.52 28.54 -23.52
N TYR A 454 19.70 27.34 -22.99
CA TYR A 454 19.26 26.90 -21.66
C TYR A 454 20.47 26.93 -20.71
N HIS A 455 20.31 27.64 -19.60
CA HIS A 455 21.32 27.73 -18.55
C HIS A 455 20.98 26.73 -17.45
N VAL A 456 21.81 25.70 -17.34
CA VAL A 456 21.72 24.61 -16.38
C VAL A 456 23.02 24.54 -15.56
N PRO A 457 23.08 23.85 -14.42
CA PRO A 457 24.25 23.89 -13.54
C PRO A 457 25.57 23.60 -14.28
N GLY A 458 26.44 24.61 -14.34
CA GLY A 458 27.77 24.53 -14.95
C GLY A 458 27.83 24.60 -16.48
N HIS A 459 26.69 24.67 -17.20
CA HIS A 459 26.66 24.57 -18.66
C HIS A 459 25.66 25.56 -19.29
N SER A 460 25.92 25.93 -20.55
CA SER A 460 24.97 26.65 -21.40
C SER A 460 24.79 25.85 -22.67
N VAL A 461 23.58 25.34 -22.90
CA VAL A 461 23.27 24.41 -23.99
C VAL A 461 22.27 25.06 -24.93
N TYR A 462 22.55 25.07 -26.23
CA TYR A 462 21.59 25.52 -27.22
C TYR A 462 20.65 24.37 -27.61
N ILE A 463 19.34 24.60 -27.52
CA ILE A 463 18.32 23.61 -27.87
C ILE A 463 17.48 24.15 -29.02
N ASP A 464 17.42 23.38 -30.11
CA ASP A 464 16.47 23.58 -31.20
C ASP A 464 15.17 22.83 -30.91
N VAL A 465 14.05 23.44 -31.31
CA VAL A 465 12.72 22.90 -31.08
C VAL A 465 11.94 22.82 -32.38
N VAL A 466 11.47 21.62 -32.71
CA VAL A 466 10.56 21.40 -33.85
C VAL A 466 9.14 21.26 -33.32
N ALA A 467 8.15 21.76 -34.08
CA ALA A 467 6.76 21.69 -33.70
C ALA A 467 5.87 21.02 -34.77
N GLY A 468 4.99 20.14 -34.32
CA GLY A 468 3.85 19.63 -35.09
C GLY A 468 2.55 20.16 -34.53
N TYR A 469 1.58 20.51 -35.37
CA TYR A 469 0.28 20.98 -34.90
C TYR A 469 -0.90 20.31 -35.61
N ALA A 470 -2.01 20.16 -34.90
CA ALA A 470 -3.24 19.60 -35.43
C ALA A 470 -4.47 20.32 -34.85
N ALA A 471 -5.53 20.41 -35.65
CA ALA A 471 -6.80 21.01 -35.26
C ALA A 471 -7.97 20.21 -35.84
N GLY A 472 -9.09 20.20 -35.15
CA GLY A 472 -10.35 19.68 -35.70
C GLY A 472 -11.35 19.24 -34.63
N PRO A 473 -12.52 18.73 -35.06
CA PRO A 473 -13.58 18.24 -34.19
C PRO A 473 -13.29 16.82 -33.66
N PHE A 474 -12.03 16.54 -33.33
CA PHE A 474 -11.56 15.25 -32.86
C PHE A 474 -11.31 15.30 -31.35
N VAL A 475 -11.40 14.14 -30.69
CA VAL A 475 -10.99 14.01 -29.30
C VAL A 475 -9.49 14.27 -29.15
N ARG A 476 -9.07 14.81 -28.00
CA ARG A 476 -7.68 15.21 -27.74
C ARG A 476 -6.65 14.10 -27.98
N SER A 477 -7.00 12.84 -27.70
CA SER A 477 -6.15 11.67 -27.99
C SER A 477 -5.82 11.53 -29.47
N ALA A 478 -6.80 11.75 -30.35
CA ALA A 478 -6.61 11.68 -31.80
C ALA A 478 -5.82 12.88 -32.32
N LEU A 479 -6.13 14.09 -31.84
CA LEU A 479 -5.38 15.30 -32.19
C LEU A 479 -3.92 15.22 -31.75
N LEU A 480 -3.65 14.63 -30.58
CA LEU A 480 -2.28 14.44 -30.10
C LEU A 480 -1.48 13.56 -31.06
N VAL A 481 -2.06 12.44 -31.51
CA VAL A 481 -1.43 11.54 -32.50
C VAL A 481 -1.22 12.25 -33.84
N GLN A 482 -2.18 13.07 -34.29
CA GLN A 482 -2.05 13.85 -35.52
C GLN A 482 -0.93 14.89 -35.42
N ALA A 483 -0.84 15.62 -34.31
CA ALA A 483 0.21 16.59 -34.07
C ALA A 483 1.60 15.94 -33.95
N GLU A 484 1.71 14.78 -33.29
CA GLU A 484 2.94 13.97 -33.26
C GLU A 484 3.35 13.49 -34.67
N THR A 485 2.37 13.12 -35.50
CA THR A 485 2.64 12.72 -36.89
C THR A 485 3.16 13.90 -37.71
N ALA A 486 2.55 15.07 -37.57
CA ALA A 486 3.02 16.30 -38.21
C ALA A 486 4.43 16.70 -37.74
N LEU A 487 4.74 16.51 -36.45
CA LEU A 487 6.07 16.74 -35.89
C LEU A 487 7.12 15.81 -36.53
N LEU A 488 6.81 14.52 -36.68
CA LEU A 488 7.71 13.58 -37.35
C LEU A 488 7.99 14.00 -38.80
N ARG A 489 6.95 14.44 -39.52
CA ARG A 489 7.08 14.98 -40.89
C ARG A 489 7.95 16.23 -40.92
N ALA A 490 7.74 17.16 -40.00
CA ALA A 490 8.55 18.37 -39.86
C ALA A 490 10.05 18.03 -39.76
N ARG A 491 10.40 17.02 -38.96
CA ARG A 491 11.78 16.54 -38.85
C ARG A 491 12.33 16.00 -40.16
N SER A 492 11.57 15.17 -40.87
CA SER A 492 12.01 14.61 -42.16
C SER A 492 12.18 15.66 -43.25
N GLU A 493 11.32 16.69 -43.26
CA GLU A 493 11.36 17.79 -44.23
C GLU A 493 12.36 18.89 -43.82
N ARG A 494 13.04 18.74 -42.68
CA ARG A 494 13.84 19.79 -42.02
C ARG A 494 13.05 21.11 -41.86
N ALA A 495 11.73 20.99 -41.75
CA ALA A 495 10.83 22.10 -41.48
C ALA A 495 10.77 22.32 -39.96
N ARG A 496 10.79 23.59 -39.56
CA ARG A 496 10.73 23.95 -38.14
C ARG A 496 9.37 23.69 -37.52
N VAL A 497 8.31 23.96 -38.28
CA VAL A 497 6.92 23.79 -37.86
C VAL A 497 6.11 23.21 -39.00
N ARG A 498 5.25 22.22 -38.71
CA ARG A 498 4.38 21.61 -39.70
C ARG A 498 2.99 21.31 -39.14
N GLY A 499 1.96 21.60 -39.93
CA GLY A 499 0.59 21.20 -39.65
C GLY A 499 0.27 19.83 -40.23
N TYR A 500 -0.52 19.04 -39.51
CA TYR A 500 -1.04 17.76 -39.98
C TYR A 500 -1.92 17.96 -41.24
N ILE A 501 -1.64 17.17 -42.27
CA ILE A 501 -2.49 17.03 -43.45
C ILE A 501 -2.91 15.57 -43.62
N VAL A 502 -4.05 15.31 -44.27
CA VAL A 502 -4.58 13.94 -44.43
C VAL A 502 -3.58 13.01 -45.15
N ALA A 503 -2.81 13.55 -46.10
CA ALA A 503 -1.75 12.81 -46.80
C ALA A 503 -0.63 12.31 -45.86
N ASP A 504 -0.45 12.92 -44.68
CA ASP A 504 0.56 12.49 -43.69
C ASP A 504 0.22 11.10 -43.13
N GLN A 505 -1.07 10.79 -42.97
CA GLN A 505 -1.53 9.49 -42.51
C GLN A 505 -1.25 8.40 -43.53
N GLU A 506 -1.57 8.64 -44.81
CA GLU A 506 -1.30 7.69 -45.90
C GLU A 506 0.20 7.42 -46.02
N ALA A 507 1.02 8.47 -45.91
CA ALA A 507 2.46 8.34 -46.00
C ALA A 507 3.05 7.67 -44.73
N LEU A 508 2.45 7.83 -43.54
CA LEU A 508 2.85 7.12 -42.32
C LEU A 508 2.46 5.63 -42.40
N GLU A 509 1.28 5.32 -42.93
CA GLU A 509 0.82 3.95 -43.17
C GLU A 509 1.69 3.26 -44.23
N ARG A 510 2.02 3.95 -45.32
CA ARG A 510 2.98 3.48 -46.32
C ARG A 510 4.34 3.20 -45.69
N ARG A 511 4.85 4.11 -44.87
CA ARG A 511 6.14 3.92 -44.19
C ARG A 511 6.15 2.71 -43.25
N ARG A 512 5.11 2.55 -42.41
CA ARG A 512 4.96 1.37 -41.53
C ARG A 512 4.82 0.08 -42.31
N ARG A 513 4.15 0.13 -43.46
CA ARG A 513 4.05 -1.00 -44.37
C ARG A 513 5.42 -1.37 -44.93
N LEU A 514 6.14 -0.42 -45.50
CA LEU A 514 7.49 -0.64 -46.04
C LEU A 514 8.46 -1.15 -44.96
N GLU A 515 8.35 -0.71 -43.71
CA GLU A 515 9.21 -1.20 -42.63
C GLU A 515 9.00 -2.70 -42.37
N ARG A 516 7.73 -3.14 -42.32
CA ARG A 516 7.41 -4.56 -42.17
C ARG A 516 7.87 -5.35 -43.39
N ASP A 517 7.52 -4.87 -44.57
CA ASP A 517 7.72 -5.58 -45.83
C ASP A 517 9.22 -5.63 -46.21
N LEU A 518 10.04 -4.65 -45.79
CA LEU A 518 11.51 -4.67 -46.01
C LEU A 518 12.19 -5.81 -45.23
N ARG A 519 11.71 -6.12 -44.04
CA ARG A 519 12.25 -7.22 -43.22
C ARG A 519 11.95 -8.58 -43.87
N ASP A 520 10.79 -8.69 -44.51
CA ASP A 520 10.40 -9.87 -45.29
C ASP A 520 11.17 -9.94 -46.63
N ALA A 521 11.39 -8.79 -47.29
CA ALA A 521 12.12 -8.69 -48.55
C ALA A 521 13.56 -9.22 -48.50
N LEU A 522 14.22 -9.11 -47.34
CA LEU A 522 15.55 -9.71 -47.08
C LEU A 522 15.56 -11.23 -47.22
N HIS A 523 14.41 -11.88 -47.01
CA HIS A 523 14.25 -13.33 -47.06
C HIS A 523 13.58 -13.82 -48.37
N ASN A 524 12.73 -13.00 -48.99
CA ASN A 524 11.83 -13.41 -50.07
C ASN A 524 12.33 -13.15 -51.50
N GLN A 525 13.63 -12.90 -51.71
CA GLN A 525 14.23 -12.56 -53.03
C GLN A 525 13.65 -11.30 -53.71
N ASP A 526 12.99 -10.43 -52.95
CA ASP A 526 12.43 -9.16 -53.47
C ASP A 526 13.51 -8.08 -53.69
N LEU A 527 14.70 -8.29 -53.12
CA LEU A 527 15.88 -7.46 -53.29
C LEU A 527 16.80 -8.06 -54.36
N HIS A 528 17.34 -7.20 -55.22
CA HIS A 528 18.34 -7.55 -56.22
C HIS A 528 19.39 -6.45 -56.37
N LEU A 529 20.55 -6.78 -56.93
CA LEU A 529 21.59 -5.80 -57.24
C LEU A 529 21.52 -5.41 -58.72
N ALA A 530 21.59 -4.12 -58.98
CA ALA A 530 21.94 -3.57 -60.29
C ALA A 530 23.38 -3.07 -60.23
N TYR A 531 24.09 -3.18 -61.35
CA TYR A 531 25.49 -2.78 -61.46
C TYR A 531 25.61 -1.56 -62.35
N GLN A 532 26.24 -0.50 -61.84
CA GLN A 532 26.60 0.66 -62.66
C GLN A 532 28.07 0.56 -63.09
N PRO A 533 28.36 0.49 -64.39
CA PRO A 533 29.73 0.39 -64.89
C PRO A 533 30.60 1.61 -64.54
N GLN A 534 31.83 1.34 -64.15
CA GLN A 534 32.90 2.31 -64.02
C GLN A 534 33.90 2.13 -65.17
N VAL A 535 34.23 3.24 -65.85
CA VAL A 535 34.99 3.23 -67.11
C VAL A 535 36.25 4.09 -66.98
N ASP A 536 37.40 3.55 -67.39
CA ASP A 536 38.62 4.32 -67.53
C ASP A 536 38.45 5.39 -68.62
N LEU A 537 38.62 6.66 -68.26
CA LEU A 537 38.28 7.78 -69.14
C LEU A 537 39.19 7.88 -70.37
N ARG A 538 40.40 7.31 -70.32
CA ARG A 538 41.39 7.38 -71.40
C ARG A 538 41.26 6.21 -72.38
N SER A 539 41.20 5.00 -71.87
CA SER A 539 41.14 3.76 -72.65
C SER A 539 39.71 3.34 -73.00
N ARG A 540 38.69 3.93 -72.34
CA ARG A 540 37.27 3.58 -72.48
C ARG A 540 36.97 2.10 -72.17
N ARG A 541 37.79 1.48 -71.33
CA ARG A 541 37.62 0.10 -70.85
C ARG A 541 36.97 0.08 -69.48
N LEU A 542 36.24 -0.99 -69.18
CA LEU A 542 35.66 -1.22 -67.87
C LEU A 542 36.76 -1.43 -66.82
N THR A 543 36.63 -0.75 -65.68
CA THR A 543 37.52 -0.91 -64.52
C THR A 543 36.82 -1.60 -63.34
N GLY A 544 35.50 -1.44 -63.23
CA GLY A 544 34.71 -1.98 -62.15
C GLY A 544 33.21 -1.73 -62.35
N ALA A 545 32.44 -2.01 -61.31
CA ALA A 545 31.07 -1.52 -61.19
C ALA A 545 30.66 -1.30 -59.74
N GLU A 546 29.81 -0.30 -59.55
CA GLU A 546 29.15 -0.05 -58.28
C GLU A 546 27.88 -0.91 -58.16
N ALA A 547 27.77 -1.64 -57.06
CA ALA A 547 26.62 -2.45 -56.70
C ALA A 547 25.55 -1.59 -56.05
N LEU A 548 24.40 -1.48 -56.71
CA LEU A 548 23.30 -0.64 -56.31
C LEU A 548 22.06 -1.49 -56.01
N VAL A 549 21.66 -1.54 -54.75
CA VAL A 549 20.50 -2.33 -54.31
C VAL A 549 19.20 -1.79 -54.88
N ARG A 550 18.31 -2.70 -55.27
CA ARG A 550 16.99 -2.45 -55.86
C ARG A 550 15.96 -3.30 -55.15
N TRP A 551 14.82 -2.71 -54.85
CA TRP A 551 13.70 -3.39 -54.20
C TRP A 551 12.49 -3.47 -55.13
N GLN A 552 12.19 -4.68 -55.58
CA GLN A 552 11.01 -4.98 -56.38
C GLN A 552 9.92 -5.52 -55.44
N HIS A 553 9.09 -4.63 -54.92
CA HIS A 553 8.01 -5.01 -54.03
C HIS A 553 6.89 -5.72 -54.81
N PRO A 554 6.33 -6.84 -54.31
CA PRO A 554 5.31 -7.63 -55.03
C PRO A 554 4.04 -6.84 -55.36
N GLU A 555 3.53 -6.03 -54.42
CA GLU A 555 2.33 -5.21 -54.64
C GLU A 555 2.61 -3.76 -55.08
N LEU A 556 3.64 -3.10 -54.53
CA LEU A 556 3.90 -1.67 -54.73
C LEU A 556 4.80 -1.38 -55.94
N GLY A 557 5.35 -2.40 -56.59
CA GLY A 557 6.30 -2.25 -57.69
C GLY A 557 7.70 -1.85 -57.21
N MET A 558 8.44 -1.11 -58.05
CA MET A 558 9.80 -0.69 -57.72
C MET A 558 9.79 0.39 -56.63
N ILE A 559 10.44 0.10 -55.49
CA ILE A 559 10.64 1.06 -54.41
C ILE A 559 12.01 1.73 -54.57
N SER A 560 12.02 3.06 -54.47
CA SER A 560 13.24 3.86 -54.64
C SER A 560 14.22 3.62 -53.49
N PRO A 561 15.53 3.45 -53.75
CA PRO A 561 16.56 3.44 -52.70
C PRO A 561 16.50 4.67 -51.78
N ALA A 562 16.14 5.83 -52.32
CA ALA A 562 15.95 7.06 -51.53
C ALA A 562 14.76 6.99 -50.55
N GLU A 563 13.85 6.02 -50.70
CA GLU A 563 12.72 5.79 -49.79
C GLU A 563 13.08 4.73 -48.73
N PHE A 564 13.68 3.60 -49.11
CA PHE A 564 13.89 2.48 -48.19
C PHE A 564 15.26 2.45 -47.49
N ILE A 565 16.31 3.08 -48.03
CA ILE A 565 17.61 3.14 -47.35
C ILE A 565 17.52 3.98 -46.07
N PRO A 566 16.96 5.23 -46.08
CA PRO A 566 16.79 5.99 -44.84
C PRO A 566 15.90 5.26 -43.83
N LEU A 567 14.86 4.57 -44.30
CA LEU A 567 14.01 3.73 -43.45
C LEU A 567 14.81 2.60 -42.79
N ALA A 568 15.69 1.93 -43.53
CA ALA A 568 16.54 0.87 -43.02
C ALA A 568 17.54 1.40 -41.99
N GLU A 569 18.08 2.60 -42.19
CA GLU A 569 18.98 3.27 -41.24
C GLU A 569 18.28 3.62 -39.94
N GLU A 570 17.12 4.28 -40.02
CA GLU A 570 16.32 4.70 -38.86
C GLU A 570 15.83 3.50 -38.03
N THR A 571 15.56 2.36 -38.66
CA THR A 571 15.04 1.14 -38.01
C THR A 571 16.15 0.14 -37.63
N GLY A 572 17.39 0.39 -38.06
CA GLY A 572 18.52 -0.51 -37.88
C GLY A 572 18.58 -1.70 -38.85
N LEU A 573 17.60 -1.87 -39.73
CA LEU A 573 17.59 -2.90 -40.78
C LEU A 573 18.73 -2.74 -41.80
N ILE A 574 19.40 -1.57 -41.83
CA ILE A 574 20.55 -1.32 -42.69
C ILE A 574 21.71 -2.29 -42.45
N VAL A 575 21.82 -2.85 -41.23
CA VAL A 575 22.85 -3.85 -40.89
C VAL A 575 22.62 -5.15 -41.66
N ASP A 576 21.39 -5.69 -41.60
CA ASP A 576 21.03 -6.92 -42.28
C ASP A 576 21.04 -6.75 -43.80
N LEU A 577 20.53 -5.61 -44.28
CA LEU A 577 20.54 -5.24 -45.68
C LEU A 577 21.96 -5.13 -46.24
N GLY A 578 22.85 -4.41 -45.55
CA GLY A 578 24.23 -4.24 -45.97
C GLY A 578 25.01 -5.56 -45.99
N ALA A 579 24.78 -6.44 -45.00
CA ALA A 579 25.33 -7.80 -44.98
C ALA A 579 24.91 -8.61 -46.22
N TRP A 580 23.63 -8.53 -46.57
CA TRP A 580 23.08 -9.18 -47.76
C TRP A 580 23.67 -8.62 -49.05
N VAL A 581 23.73 -7.29 -49.19
CA VAL A 581 24.32 -6.60 -50.36
C VAL A 581 25.78 -7.01 -50.54
N LEU A 582 26.56 -6.99 -49.46
CA LEU A 582 27.98 -7.33 -49.50
C LEU A 582 28.24 -8.76 -49.97
N ARG A 583 27.50 -9.73 -49.40
CA ARG A 583 27.60 -11.14 -49.82
C ARG A 583 27.17 -11.33 -51.27
N GLN A 584 26.07 -10.72 -51.69
CA GLN A 584 25.58 -10.88 -53.06
C GLN A 584 26.52 -10.24 -54.09
N ALA A 585 27.04 -9.05 -53.80
CA ALA A 585 28.01 -8.37 -54.65
C ALA A 585 29.31 -9.18 -54.81
N CYS A 586 29.81 -9.78 -53.72
CA CYS A 586 30.99 -10.64 -53.78
C CYS A 586 30.76 -11.88 -54.65
N ARG A 587 29.60 -12.55 -54.50
CA ARG A 587 29.23 -13.73 -55.30
C ARG A 587 29.10 -13.39 -56.78
N ASP A 588 28.41 -12.31 -57.10
CA ASP A 588 28.23 -11.88 -58.49
C ASP A 588 29.60 -11.55 -59.11
N ALA A 589 30.46 -10.82 -58.38
CA ALA A 589 31.80 -10.45 -58.85
C ALA A 589 32.74 -11.64 -59.06
N ALA A 590 32.63 -12.69 -58.23
CA ALA A 590 33.38 -13.93 -58.41
C ALA A 590 33.01 -14.64 -59.72
N GLY A 591 31.75 -14.52 -60.16
CA GLY A 591 31.26 -15.07 -61.43
C GLY A 591 31.59 -14.24 -62.68
N TRP A 592 32.18 -13.04 -62.55
CA TRP A 592 32.47 -12.19 -63.70
C TRP A 592 33.60 -12.77 -64.59
N PRO A 593 33.47 -12.68 -65.92
CA PRO A 593 34.47 -13.21 -66.86
C PRO A 593 35.79 -12.42 -66.85
N LEU A 594 35.76 -11.18 -66.35
CA LEU A 594 36.93 -10.32 -66.20
C LEU A 594 37.16 -10.03 -64.70
N PRO A 595 38.43 -9.92 -64.25
CA PRO A 595 38.75 -9.67 -62.85
C PRO A 595 38.56 -8.20 -62.46
N LEU A 596 37.36 -7.66 -62.68
CA LEU A 596 37.01 -6.27 -62.37
C LEU A 596 36.66 -6.09 -60.88
N LYS A 597 36.79 -4.86 -60.38
CA LYS A 597 36.40 -4.50 -59.02
C LYS A 597 34.88 -4.34 -58.88
N VAL A 598 34.33 -4.72 -57.73
CA VAL A 598 32.95 -4.42 -57.33
C VAL A 598 32.98 -3.46 -56.14
N SER A 599 32.28 -2.33 -56.27
CA SER A 599 32.20 -1.32 -55.22
C SER A 599 30.86 -1.42 -54.49
N VAL A 600 30.89 -1.40 -53.16
CA VAL A 600 29.70 -1.55 -52.29
C VAL A 600 29.62 -0.40 -51.30
N ASN A 601 28.49 0.30 -51.30
CA ASN A 601 28.20 1.37 -50.34
C ASN A 601 27.96 0.83 -48.94
N VAL A 602 28.54 1.51 -47.93
CA VAL A 602 28.44 1.15 -46.52
C VAL A 602 27.92 2.34 -45.71
N SER A 603 26.81 2.14 -45.01
CA SER A 603 26.24 3.17 -44.12
C SER A 603 27.09 3.35 -42.86
N PRO A 604 27.22 4.57 -42.32
CA PRO A 604 27.89 4.83 -41.05
C PRO A 604 27.41 3.95 -39.88
N ILE A 605 26.10 3.66 -39.84
CA ILE A 605 25.48 2.88 -38.76
C ILE A 605 26.04 1.45 -38.74
N GLN A 606 26.46 0.92 -39.89
CA GLN A 606 27.04 -0.42 -39.98
C GLN A 606 28.41 -0.48 -39.29
N PHE A 607 29.22 0.58 -39.31
CA PHE A 607 30.51 0.58 -38.60
C PHE A 607 30.35 0.55 -37.08
N ASP A 608 29.24 1.10 -36.56
CA ASP A 608 28.96 1.14 -35.13
C ASP A 608 28.31 -0.16 -34.64
N ARG A 609 27.36 -0.70 -35.43
CA ARG A 609 26.50 -1.82 -35.00
C ARG A 609 26.90 -3.19 -35.57
N MET A 610 27.85 -3.23 -36.50
CA MET A 610 28.32 -4.44 -37.17
C MET A 610 29.82 -4.60 -37.04
N ASN A 611 30.29 -5.85 -36.87
CA ASN A 611 31.69 -6.16 -37.08
C ASN A 611 31.98 -6.26 -38.58
N MET A 612 32.21 -5.11 -39.21
CA MET A 612 32.39 -5.00 -40.67
C MET A 612 33.59 -5.83 -41.18
N GLU A 613 34.68 -5.91 -40.41
CA GLU A 613 35.84 -6.74 -40.76
C GLU A 613 35.46 -8.22 -40.87
N ALA A 614 34.77 -8.75 -39.85
CA ALA A 614 34.35 -10.14 -39.83
C ALA A 614 33.35 -10.45 -40.97
N GLU A 615 32.41 -9.55 -41.22
CA GLU A 615 31.42 -9.71 -42.30
C GLU A 615 32.07 -9.71 -43.68
N ALA A 616 32.95 -8.74 -43.96
CA ALA A 616 33.65 -8.66 -45.25
C ALA A 616 34.53 -9.89 -45.47
N LYS A 617 35.21 -10.36 -44.43
CA LYS A 617 35.99 -11.60 -44.49
C LYS A 617 35.12 -12.82 -44.79
N ALA A 618 33.95 -12.92 -44.18
CA ALA A 618 33.00 -14.00 -44.46
C ALA A 618 32.47 -13.93 -45.90
N ALA A 619 32.07 -12.75 -46.38
CA ALA A 619 31.57 -12.56 -47.73
C ALA A 619 32.61 -12.91 -48.82
N LEU A 620 33.86 -12.50 -48.63
CA LEU A 620 34.97 -12.84 -49.52
C LEU A 620 35.25 -14.35 -49.53
N ALA A 621 35.27 -14.98 -48.35
CA ALA A 621 35.52 -16.42 -48.22
C ALA A 621 34.39 -17.25 -48.84
N ASP A 622 33.13 -16.88 -48.63
CA ASP A 622 31.96 -17.57 -49.20
C ASP A 622 31.93 -17.50 -50.74
N ALA A 623 32.42 -16.40 -51.32
CA ALA A 623 32.43 -16.18 -52.75
C ALA A 623 33.73 -16.62 -53.45
N ASP A 624 34.77 -16.99 -52.69
CA ASP A 624 36.15 -17.19 -53.17
C ASP A 624 36.66 -15.98 -54.00
N LEU A 625 36.34 -14.76 -53.54
CA LEU A 625 36.73 -13.52 -54.22
C LEU A 625 38.05 -12.99 -53.64
N PRO A 626 39.08 -12.71 -54.47
CA PRO A 626 40.28 -12.04 -54.01
C PRO A 626 39.96 -10.67 -53.38
N PRO A 627 40.49 -10.34 -52.18
CA PRO A 627 40.11 -9.12 -51.44
C PRO A 627 40.23 -7.82 -52.24
N HIS A 628 41.26 -7.68 -53.09
CA HIS A 628 41.51 -6.48 -53.90
C HIS A 628 40.46 -6.22 -54.98
N ARG A 629 39.55 -7.18 -55.23
CA ARG A 629 38.41 -7.01 -56.13
C ARG A 629 37.18 -6.44 -55.44
N LEU A 630 37.15 -6.38 -54.12
CA LEU A 630 36.10 -5.68 -53.37
C LEU A 630 36.58 -4.28 -53.02
N GLU A 631 35.73 -3.29 -53.28
CA GLU A 631 35.91 -1.91 -52.84
C GLU A 631 34.73 -1.52 -51.95
N LEU A 632 35.00 -0.90 -50.80
CA LEU A 632 33.97 -0.41 -49.88
C LEU A 632 33.92 1.12 -49.94
N GLU A 633 32.74 1.65 -50.20
CA GLU A 633 32.48 3.08 -50.37
C GLU A 633 31.83 3.64 -49.10
N ILE A 634 32.39 4.72 -48.57
CA ILE A 634 31.98 5.31 -47.28
C ILE A 634 31.79 6.81 -47.47
N THR A 635 30.63 7.32 -47.07
CA THR A 635 30.31 8.75 -47.17
C THR A 635 31.16 9.60 -46.22
N GLU A 636 31.46 10.83 -46.64
CA GLU A 636 32.28 11.78 -45.85
C GLU A 636 31.73 12.03 -44.44
N GLY A 637 30.39 12.11 -44.29
CA GLY A 637 29.71 12.40 -43.02
C GLY A 637 29.81 11.28 -41.98
N ALA A 638 30.00 10.03 -42.40
CA ALA A 638 30.15 8.86 -41.52
C ALA A 638 31.36 8.98 -40.56
N ARG A 639 32.36 9.77 -40.98
CA ARG A 639 33.68 9.90 -40.35
C ARG A 639 33.69 10.76 -39.09
N MET A 640 32.73 11.68 -38.93
CA MET A 640 32.74 12.68 -37.85
C MET A 640 32.19 12.14 -36.52
N ALA A 641 31.37 11.08 -36.52
CA ALA A 641 30.66 10.62 -35.33
C ALA A 641 31.53 9.80 -34.35
N ASN A 642 32.59 9.10 -34.82
CA ASN A 642 33.47 8.30 -33.93
C ASN A 642 34.84 7.96 -34.58
N ALA A 643 35.71 8.96 -34.73
CA ALA A 643 36.91 8.88 -35.58
C ALA A 643 37.93 7.77 -35.23
N LEU A 644 38.06 7.37 -33.96
CA LEU A 644 39.06 6.36 -33.54
C LEU A 644 38.63 4.92 -33.86
N ALA A 645 37.37 4.57 -33.62
CA ALA A 645 36.86 3.22 -33.86
C ALA A 645 36.73 2.92 -35.36
N VAL A 646 36.24 3.89 -36.14
CA VAL A 646 36.15 3.77 -37.61
C VAL A 646 37.54 3.59 -38.22
N ASN A 647 38.55 4.33 -37.75
CA ASN A 647 39.92 4.21 -38.28
C ASN A 647 40.53 2.81 -38.05
N ALA A 648 40.33 2.22 -36.87
CA ALA A 648 40.80 0.85 -36.58
C ALA A 648 40.18 -0.18 -37.54
N THR A 649 38.87 -0.10 -37.78
CA THR A 649 38.16 -0.98 -38.71
C THR A 649 38.61 -0.77 -40.16
N LEU A 650 38.77 0.48 -40.61
CA LEU A 650 39.27 0.77 -41.96
C LEU A 650 40.70 0.25 -42.16
N THR A 651 41.56 0.40 -41.16
CA THR A 651 42.92 -0.15 -41.20
C THR A 651 42.91 -1.67 -41.30
N ALA A 652 42.04 -2.35 -40.54
CA ALA A 652 41.90 -3.80 -40.60
C ALA A 652 41.39 -4.28 -41.97
N LEU A 653 40.38 -3.61 -42.54
CA LEU A 653 39.87 -3.90 -43.88
C LEU A 653 40.94 -3.70 -44.96
N SER A 654 41.70 -2.62 -44.88
CA SER A 654 42.83 -2.37 -45.79
C SER A 654 43.93 -3.43 -45.65
N GLN A 655 44.24 -3.90 -44.43
CA GLN A 655 45.20 -4.98 -44.19
C GLN A 655 44.73 -6.35 -44.74
N LEU A 656 43.42 -6.58 -44.87
CA LEU A 656 42.88 -7.73 -45.60
C LEU A 656 43.08 -7.62 -47.11
N GLY A 657 43.45 -6.45 -47.62
CA GLY A 657 43.64 -6.14 -49.03
C GLY A 657 42.37 -5.68 -49.74
N ILE A 658 41.34 -5.26 -48.99
CA ILE A 658 40.11 -4.67 -49.53
C ILE A 658 40.38 -3.21 -49.89
N ALA A 659 39.93 -2.77 -51.06
CA ALA A 659 40.06 -1.38 -51.47
C ALA A 659 39.05 -0.49 -50.73
N LEU A 660 39.44 0.73 -50.35
CA LEU A 660 38.57 1.66 -49.63
C LEU A 660 38.39 2.95 -50.43
N ALA A 661 37.14 3.38 -50.59
CA ALA A 661 36.78 4.60 -51.28
C ALA A 661 36.06 5.59 -50.35
N VAL A 662 36.35 6.88 -50.51
CA VAL A 662 35.54 7.96 -49.92
C VAL A 662 34.53 8.43 -50.95
N ASP A 663 33.26 8.41 -50.54
CA ASP A 663 32.13 8.84 -51.33
C ASP A 663 31.61 10.23 -50.93
N ASP A 664 30.91 10.91 -51.84
CA ASP A 664 30.37 12.26 -51.70
C ASP A 664 31.40 13.36 -51.30
N PHE A 665 32.66 13.23 -51.78
CA PHE A 665 33.73 14.13 -51.37
C PHE A 665 33.46 15.59 -51.79
N GLY A 666 33.51 16.51 -50.80
CA GLY A 666 33.36 17.95 -51.00
C GLY A 666 32.02 18.53 -50.54
N THR A 667 31.12 17.68 -50.04
CA THR A 667 29.79 18.07 -49.57
C THR A 667 29.71 18.35 -48.07
N GLY A 668 30.77 17.98 -47.32
CA GLY A 668 30.91 18.15 -45.87
C GLY A 668 32.04 19.09 -45.42
N TYR A 669 32.18 19.24 -44.09
CA TYR A 669 33.20 20.09 -43.43
C TYR A 669 34.49 19.31 -43.09
N SER A 670 34.96 18.38 -43.94
CA SER A 670 36.19 17.65 -43.63
C SER A 670 37.43 18.53 -43.62
N SER A 671 38.16 18.48 -42.51
CA SER A 671 39.53 18.98 -42.46
C SER A 671 40.43 18.04 -43.27
N LEU A 672 41.09 18.59 -44.29
CA LEU A 672 42.07 17.92 -45.17
C LEU A 672 43.11 17.08 -44.39
N SER A 673 43.42 17.49 -43.16
CA SER A 673 44.35 16.79 -42.25
C SER A 673 44.01 15.31 -42.08
N TYR A 674 42.73 14.96 -41.97
CA TYR A 674 42.33 13.59 -41.67
C TYR A 674 42.30 12.66 -42.89
N PHE A 675 42.11 13.23 -44.09
CA PHE A 675 42.11 12.43 -45.31
C PHE A 675 43.53 11.92 -45.63
N GLN A 676 44.57 12.59 -45.13
CA GLN A 676 45.95 12.12 -45.20
C GLN A 676 46.25 10.92 -44.29
N GLU A 677 45.52 10.77 -43.17
CA GLU A 677 45.81 9.76 -42.14
C GLU A 677 45.07 8.43 -42.35
N LEU A 678 44.10 8.37 -43.28
CA LEU A 678 43.26 7.20 -43.50
C LEU A 678 43.69 6.36 -44.71
N PRO A 679 43.52 5.02 -44.66
CA PRO A 679 43.99 4.10 -45.68
C PRO A 679 43.04 4.02 -46.90
N PHE A 680 42.55 5.15 -47.39
CA PHE A 680 41.71 5.19 -48.59
C PHE A 680 42.55 5.06 -49.87
N ASP A 681 42.06 4.32 -50.84
CA ASP A 681 42.68 4.13 -52.16
C ASP A 681 42.03 5.02 -53.23
N THR A 682 40.71 5.22 -53.10
CA THR A 682 39.88 5.87 -54.10
C THR A 682 39.15 7.09 -53.53
N LEU A 683 39.08 8.17 -54.31
CA LEU A 683 38.25 9.34 -54.05
C LEU A 683 37.17 9.44 -55.12
N LYS A 684 35.90 9.40 -54.71
CA LYS A 684 34.74 9.62 -55.60
C LYS A 684 34.32 11.09 -55.53
N ILE A 685 34.27 11.75 -56.69
CA ILE A 685 33.82 13.14 -56.82
C ILE A 685 32.31 13.13 -57.06
N ASP A 686 31.57 13.76 -56.14
CA ASP A 686 30.11 13.85 -56.18
C ASP A 686 29.62 14.51 -57.49
N GLN A 687 28.53 13.95 -58.04
CA GLN A 687 27.84 14.43 -59.23
C GLN A 687 27.52 15.94 -59.22
N GLN A 688 27.36 16.59 -58.07
CA GLN A 688 27.07 18.03 -57.97
C GLN A 688 28.22 18.90 -58.47
N PHE A 689 29.46 18.43 -58.33
CA PHE A 689 30.65 19.11 -58.86
C PHE A 689 30.87 18.81 -60.33
N VAL A 690 30.42 17.63 -60.79
CA VAL A 690 30.56 17.18 -62.19
C VAL A 690 29.48 17.77 -63.10
N ARG A 691 28.22 17.83 -62.66
CA ARG A 691 27.07 18.36 -63.43
C ARG A 691 27.07 19.89 -63.56
N GLY A 692 27.83 20.62 -62.74
CA GLY A 692 27.81 22.09 -62.66
C GLY A 692 28.42 22.85 -63.85
N ARG A 693 28.53 22.25 -65.04
CA ARG A 693 29.18 22.84 -66.22
C ARG A 693 28.43 24.07 -66.76
N ASP A 694 27.11 24.11 -66.60
CA ASP A 694 26.26 25.22 -67.06
C ASP A 694 26.20 26.41 -66.08
N SER A 695 26.83 26.29 -64.90
CA SER A 695 26.69 27.26 -63.79
C SER A 695 27.82 28.30 -63.67
N GLY A 696 28.82 28.28 -64.58
CA GLY A 696 29.87 29.30 -64.67
C GLY A 696 31.29 28.87 -64.26
N GLN A 697 32.28 29.76 -64.46
CA GLN A 697 33.73 29.52 -64.29
C GLN A 697 34.17 29.00 -62.91
N GLN A 698 33.38 29.23 -61.85
CA GLN A 698 33.73 28.82 -60.49
C GLN A 698 33.63 27.31 -60.26
N SER A 699 32.66 26.62 -60.88
CA SER A 699 32.46 25.17 -60.69
C SER A 699 33.60 24.35 -61.32
N ALA A 700 34.06 24.76 -62.51
CA ALA A 700 35.20 24.13 -63.18
C ALA A 700 36.52 24.32 -62.42
N ALA A 701 36.72 25.46 -61.76
CA ALA A 701 37.90 25.72 -60.94
C ALA A 701 37.93 24.84 -59.68
N LEU A 702 36.77 24.63 -59.04
CA LEU A 702 36.66 23.76 -57.87
C LEU A 702 36.90 22.29 -58.24
N LEU A 703 36.32 21.81 -59.35
CA LEU A 703 36.55 20.47 -59.87
C LEU A 703 38.05 20.23 -60.16
N ALA A 704 38.72 21.19 -60.80
CA ALA A 704 40.16 21.10 -61.06
C ALA A 704 40.99 21.04 -59.76
N ALA A 705 40.61 21.82 -58.74
CA ALA A 705 41.30 21.81 -57.45
C ALA A 705 41.13 20.47 -56.70
N ILE A 706 39.93 19.87 -56.74
CA ILE A 706 39.67 18.55 -56.13
C ILE A 706 40.49 17.47 -56.83
N VAL A 707 40.51 17.47 -58.18
CA VAL A 707 41.30 16.51 -58.96
C VAL A 707 42.79 16.67 -58.67
N GLU A 708 43.32 17.90 -58.67
CA GLU A 708 44.73 18.14 -58.35
C GLU A 708 45.08 17.67 -56.94
N LEU A 709 44.25 17.94 -55.94
CA LEU A 709 44.45 17.47 -54.58
C LEU A 709 44.52 15.94 -54.50
N ALA A 710 43.57 15.24 -55.12
CA ALA A 710 43.53 13.79 -55.10
C ALA A 710 44.77 13.16 -55.78
N LEU A 711 45.22 13.75 -56.90
CA LEU A 711 46.46 13.34 -57.57
C LEU A 711 47.70 13.56 -56.68
N ARG A 712 47.76 14.67 -55.93
CA ARG A 712 48.88 14.96 -55.00
C ARG A 712 48.93 14.01 -53.81
N LEU A 713 47.80 13.39 -53.47
CA LEU A 713 47.67 12.42 -52.39
C LEU A 713 47.79 10.97 -52.87
N ASP A 714 48.17 10.78 -54.14
CA ASP A 714 48.34 9.47 -54.78
C ASP A 714 47.09 8.59 -54.68
N LYS A 715 45.92 9.20 -54.87
CA LYS A 715 44.62 8.51 -54.84
C LYS A 715 44.06 8.27 -56.24
N HIS A 716 43.40 7.13 -56.42
CA HIS A 716 42.60 6.86 -57.60
C HIS A 716 41.36 7.76 -57.59
N ILE A 717 40.91 8.23 -58.74
CA ILE A 717 39.82 9.22 -58.83
C ILE A 717 38.70 8.66 -59.69
N VAL A 718 37.50 8.63 -59.11
CA VAL A 718 36.26 8.28 -59.80
C VAL A 718 35.38 9.53 -59.84
N ALA A 719 34.96 9.97 -61.02
CA ALA A 719 34.01 11.07 -61.16
C ALA A 719 32.61 10.54 -61.43
N GLU A 720 31.64 10.93 -60.59
CA GLU A 720 30.26 10.50 -60.71
C GLU A 720 29.39 11.46 -61.50
N GLY A 721 28.24 10.97 -62.00
CA GLY A 721 27.28 11.82 -62.70
C GLY A 721 27.77 12.32 -64.06
N VAL A 722 28.63 11.56 -64.75
CA VAL A 722 29.05 11.88 -66.13
C VAL A 722 27.89 11.59 -67.09
N GLU A 723 27.29 12.65 -67.64
CA GLU A 723 26.08 12.55 -68.49
C GLU A 723 26.34 12.83 -69.98
N ASP A 724 27.48 13.43 -70.32
CA ASP A 724 27.84 13.75 -71.70
C ASP A 724 29.34 13.55 -71.98
N GLU A 725 29.69 13.51 -73.28
CA GLU A 725 31.05 13.29 -73.76
C GLU A 725 32.00 14.44 -73.43
N ALA A 726 31.54 15.69 -73.48
CA ALA A 726 32.39 16.84 -73.21
C ALA A 726 32.82 16.88 -71.74
N THR A 727 31.96 16.43 -70.82
CA THR A 727 32.28 16.24 -69.41
C THR A 727 33.31 15.11 -69.22
N ALA A 728 33.16 13.98 -69.93
CA ALA A 728 34.13 12.88 -69.89
C ALA A 728 35.52 13.30 -70.40
N GLU A 729 35.58 14.05 -71.50
CA GLU A 729 36.84 14.57 -72.06
C GLU A 729 37.53 15.57 -71.12
N LEU A 730 36.77 16.48 -70.50
CA LEU A 730 37.30 17.45 -69.54
C LEU A 730 37.93 16.73 -68.34
N LEU A 731 37.22 15.76 -67.76
CA LEU A 731 37.73 14.97 -66.64
C LEU A 731 39.00 14.20 -67.02
N ALA A 732 39.06 13.63 -68.23
CA ALA A 732 40.25 12.95 -68.74
C ALA A 732 41.45 13.91 -68.89
N GLN A 733 41.22 15.14 -69.36
CA GLN A 733 42.24 16.19 -69.50
C GLN A 733 42.77 16.67 -68.15
N LEU A 734 41.89 16.78 -67.14
CA LEU A 734 42.26 17.14 -65.76
C LEU A 734 43.05 16.02 -65.06
N GLY A 735 43.08 14.81 -65.64
CA GLY A 735 43.80 13.66 -65.07
C GLY A 735 42.94 12.76 -64.20
N CYS A 736 41.61 12.89 -64.24
CA CYS A 736 40.71 11.91 -63.63
C CYS A 736 40.88 10.54 -64.31
N HIS A 737 40.88 9.48 -63.51
CA HIS A 737 41.15 8.13 -63.97
C HIS A 737 39.88 7.44 -64.49
N THR A 738 38.82 7.44 -63.68
CA THR A 738 37.61 6.68 -63.93
C THR A 738 36.38 7.59 -63.93
N GLY A 739 35.44 7.31 -64.82
CA GLY A 739 34.14 7.98 -64.88
C GLY A 739 32.99 7.00 -64.68
N GLN A 740 31.96 7.47 -63.99
CA GLN A 740 30.71 6.77 -63.76
C GLN A 740 29.54 7.72 -64.04
N GLY A 741 28.55 7.25 -64.81
CA GLY A 741 27.39 8.05 -65.12
C GLY A 741 26.61 7.57 -66.33
N TYR A 742 25.47 8.23 -66.60
CA TYR A 742 24.52 7.82 -67.62
C TYR A 742 25.04 7.93 -69.05
N TYR A 743 26.11 8.69 -69.27
CA TYR A 743 26.80 8.72 -70.57
C TYR A 743 27.35 7.34 -70.96
N PHE A 744 27.84 6.57 -69.97
CA PHE A 744 28.36 5.22 -70.19
C PHE A 744 27.27 4.17 -70.10
N SER A 745 26.55 4.15 -68.97
CA SER A 745 25.40 3.27 -68.76
C SER A 745 24.62 3.69 -67.52
N ARG A 746 23.32 3.41 -67.54
CA ARG A 746 22.50 3.38 -66.32
C ARG A 746 22.87 2.13 -65.49
N PRO A 747 22.47 2.05 -64.22
CA PRO A 747 22.52 0.81 -63.45
C PRO A 747 21.73 -0.28 -64.20
N ILE A 748 22.37 -1.41 -64.47
CA ILE A 748 21.81 -2.52 -65.26
C ILE A 748 21.79 -3.83 -64.45
N PRO A 749 20.88 -4.77 -64.75
CA PRO A 749 20.85 -6.07 -64.09
C PRO A 749 22.15 -6.88 -64.30
N PRO A 750 22.43 -7.89 -63.44
CA PRO A 750 23.65 -8.68 -63.49
C PRO A 750 23.95 -9.30 -64.86
N ASP A 751 22.94 -9.89 -65.51
CA ASP A 751 23.09 -10.53 -66.82
C ASP A 751 23.50 -9.54 -67.92
N ALA A 752 22.93 -8.33 -67.89
CA ALA A 752 23.26 -7.27 -68.83
C ALA A 752 24.68 -6.72 -68.59
N PHE A 753 25.13 -6.68 -67.33
CA PHE A 753 26.48 -6.27 -66.99
C PHE A 753 27.52 -7.28 -67.47
N ILE A 754 27.28 -8.58 -67.29
CA ILE A 754 28.15 -9.65 -67.82
C ILE A 754 28.23 -9.55 -69.36
N ALA A 755 27.11 -9.31 -70.03
CA ALA A 755 27.11 -9.11 -71.49
C ALA A 755 27.95 -7.89 -71.90
N LEU A 756 27.91 -6.79 -71.14
CA LEU A 756 28.72 -5.60 -71.38
C LEU A 756 30.23 -5.87 -71.27
N MET A 757 30.64 -6.73 -70.32
CA MET A 757 32.05 -7.11 -70.13
C MET A 757 32.67 -7.83 -71.32
N THR A 758 31.85 -8.53 -72.11
CA THR A 758 32.35 -9.30 -73.27
C THR A 758 32.63 -8.44 -74.51
N ARG A 759 32.40 -7.11 -74.43
CA ARG A 759 32.69 -6.15 -75.51
C ARG A 759 34.09 -5.55 -75.36
N GLU A 760 34.79 -5.30 -76.46
CA GLU A 760 36.17 -4.76 -76.44
C GLU A 760 36.27 -3.32 -75.87
N ALA A 761 35.21 -2.51 -76.04
CA ALA A 761 35.08 -1.17 -75.47
C ALA A 761 33.60 -0.86 -75.15
N VAL A 762 33.34 0.01 -74.16
CA VAL A 762 31.98 0.45 -73.82
C VAL A 762 31.57 1.58 -74.79
N PRO A 763 30.61 1.37 -75.71
CA PRO A 763 30.18 2.41 -76.63
C PRO A 763 29.41 3.50 -75.88
N ALA A 764 29.55 4.76 -76.31
CA ALA A 764 28.68 5.84 -75.84
C ALA A 764 27.22 5.51 -76.15
N VAL A 765 26.29 5.89 -75.26
CA VAL A 765 24.84 5.60 -75.36
C VAL A 765 24.20 6.20 -76.64
N GLY A 766 24.91 7.01 -77.43
CA GLY A 766 24.47 7.59 -78.71
C GLY A 766 24.76 6.79 -79.99
N HIS A 767 25.29 5.57 -79.92
CA HIS A 767 25.56 4.73 -81.11
C HIS A 767 24.85 3.36 -81.12
N LEU A 768 23.71 3.23 -80.42
CA LEU A 768 22.82 2.06 -80.51
C LEU A 768 21.52 2.38 -81.27
#